data_AF-A0A918ZCW8-F1
#
_entry.id   AF-A0A918ZCW8-F1
#
_cell.length_a   1.000
_cell.length_b   1.000
_cell.length_c   1.000
_cell.angle_alpha   90.00
_cell.angle_beta   90.00
_cell.angle_gamma   90.00
#
_symmetry.space_group_name_H-M   'P 1'
#
loop_
_entity.id
_entity.type
_entity.pdbx_description
1 polymer ?
#
loop_
_entity_poly.entity_id
_entity_poly.type
_entity_poly.pdbx_seq_one_letter_code
_entity_poly.pdbx_strand_id
1 'polypeptide(L)'
;MAGRASAGSRPAGRGYAGQADGQAPAPDRPGTASPRPEGPADLRLVPPALAAWAAAALALDAPPRWVAGAVAVCVTVAGALLVTGTAGARGWPRTRRNPGRWGGAAWGRVSVAAALLCAAAAATSAGLHGADVHRGPVPALAQEYAKVTAELEVTSDPRRTRPRVAGDRPMPPAVVVNADVVRVTEADGTVTKTRTPVLVIVRDADSARTTGAAGTGTGGTQKGDGTGDDTGEGTRDGTREGGARTAGKEHTPPWLRLLPSTRVRVRADLVPPMPDSDRIAAVLRVRGDRAPQVIGEPSTAQRFAGELRGGLREATEGLSADARALVPGLVIGDTSRVPPELEQAFRATDLTHLLAVSGANLTIVLALLIGPPGTAHRAERRGLAPRLGIPLRTTAVLGGVLTLGFVIVCRPEPSVVRAAACGLVVLLAIATGRRRSLIPALATVVLVLVLYDPWLSRRYGFLLSVLATGALLTLAPRWSAALRRRGVPGRPAESVAAAATAQAVCAPVVAVLAARVSLVAVPCNLLAEFAVAPATVLGFAALALAPVAMPVAKACAWGAGWPTEWIAGIARTGAALPGSGVDWPGSWSGALLLAVVTVVVVLVGRRLLRHPWWCAACALLLCVVIVQPPPVTRVIAGWPPPGWRLVMCDVGQGDALVLAAGSGAGVVVDAGPDPLLVDRCLRSLGVTRVPLVLLTHFHADHVAGLPGVLRGRSVGVVQTTGLGEPPGQVAFVRAQAAAHGVPLTRAVAGERRRTGALDWQVLWPLPEPAPDPEGPNDASVTLLVRVGGLTLLLLGDLEPPAQRDLLRTPAGAALGRVDVLKVAHHGSAYQDPALLRRAGPRLALISCGVDNSYGHPSPRTVGALRAVGATVLRTDTDGAIAVVGGRRGGRHGERPGEGAGGAVHGGVGGEEQAELGVVTRRAWGRPVRARAPGRERGQGGGRRPRSRSASGGRQDRTASSSGRTVPAHHRGRPVRGGLRLRRRRTGALSAARPRGLRALPAHPGPGLRRGPPGRHMTARGAVTRCSAGQRGGSVSPRRRRGLPEGRESGRSIRVTRGCTGSCPVSAMFLRK
;
A
#
# COMPACT_ATOMS: atom_id res chain seq x y z
N MET A 1 -36.71 -5.31 72.44
CA MET A 1 -36.95 -3.86 72.29
C MET A 1 -35.60 -3.14 72.10
N ALA A 2 -35.62 -1.80 71.92
CA ALA A 2 -34.49 -0.86 71.78
C ALA A 2 -33.11 -1.27 72.37
N GLY A 3 -31.95 -0.84 71.86
CA GLY A 3 -31.64 0.22 70.88
C GLY A 3 -30.48 1.10 71.39
N ARG A 4 -29.75 1.80 70.49
CA ARG A 4 -28.63 2.74 70.80
C ARG A 4 -27.39 2.10 71.49
N ALA A 5 -26.27 2.81 71.70
CA ALA A 5 -25.47 3.66 70.81
C ALA A 5 -24.12 4.04 71.48
N SER A 6 -23.10 4.35 70.67
CA SER A 6 -21.95 5.23 70.98
C SER A 6 -20.83 4.77 71.93
N ALA A 7 -19.66 5.43 71.75
CA ALA A 7 -18.49 5.52 72.64
C ALA A 7 -17.72 4.21 72.97
N GLY A 8 -16.42 4.25 73.28
CA GLY A 8 -15.48 5.36 73.15
C GLY A 8 -14.19 5.20 73.95
N SER A 9 -13.04 5.13 73.25
CA SER A 9 -11.70 5.59 73.68
C SER A 9 -10.95 4.94 74.87
N ARG A 10 -9.63 4.72 74.63
CA ARG A 10 -8.48 4.73 75.58
C ARG A 10 -8.26 3.49 76.50
N PRO A 11 -7.04 3.31 77.08
CA PRO A 11 -5.71 3.44 76.44
C PRO A 11 -4.65 2.41 76.94
N ALA A 12 -3.41 2.58 76.44
CA ALA A 12 -2.13 2.31 77.14
C ALA A 12 -1.66 0.84 77.37
N GLY A 13 -0.35 0.62 77.20
CA GLY A 13 0.34 -0.63 77.54
C GLY A 13 1.68 -0.81 76.80
N ARG A 14 2.80 -0.64 77.50
CA ARG A 14 4.15 -1.10 77.08
C ARG A 14 4.16 -2.65 77.13
N GLY A 15 5.03 -3.43 76.50
CA GLY A 15 6.22 -3.17 75.67
C GLY A 15 7.16 -4.38 75.76
N TYR A 16 7.61 -4.92 74.61
CA TYR A 16 8.69 -5.92 74.39
C TYR A 16 9.06 -6.95 75.49
N ALA A 17 8.70 -8.21 75.24
CA ALA A 17 9.56 -9.39 75.38
C ALA A 17 9.04 -10.48 74.41
N GLY A 18 9.85 -11.49 74.04
CA GLY A 18 9.49 -12.45 72.98
C GLY A 18 9.53 -13.92 73.39
N GLN A 19 9.46 -14.79 72.38
CA GLN A 19 9.73 -16.26 72.36
C GLN A 19 8.50 -17.20 72.35
N ALA A 20 8.71 -18.35 71.68
CA ALA A 20 7.88 -19.57 71.58
C ALA A 20 6.61 -19.55 70.70
N ASP A 21 6.76 -20.15 69.50
CA ASP A 21 6.01 -21.29 68.95
C ASP A 21 4.47 -21.32 68.83
N GLY A 22 4.02 -21.84 67.67
CA GLY A 22 3.13 -23.00 67.72
C GLY A 22 1.66 -22.89 67.27
N GLN A 23 1.32 -22.24 66.14
CA GLN A 23 0.03 -22.55 65.48
C GLN A 23 0.11 -22.52 63.96
N ALA A 24 -0.22 -23.65 63.32
CA ALA A 24 -0.32 -23.76 61.86
C ALA A 24 -1.67 -23.21 61.35
N PRO A 25 -1.70 -22.42 60.24
CA PRO A 25 -2.94 -22.07 59.57
C PRO A 25 -3.45 -23.22 58.67
N ALA A 26 -4.77 -23.38 58.63
CA ALA A 26 -5.48 -24.41 57.90
C ALA A 26 -5.26 -24.38 56.36
N PRO A 27 -5.46 -25.49 55.64
CA PRO A 27 -5.23 -25.56 54.20
C PRO A 27 -6.25 -24.74 53.40
N ASP A 28 -5.75 -23.73 52.69
CA ASP A 28 -6.55 -22.88 51.82
C ASP A 28 -7.12 -23.66 50.61
N ARG A 29 -8.37 -23.37 50.25
CA ARG A 29 -9.09 -24.05 49.16
C ARG A 29 -8.40 -23.80 47.79
N PRO A 30 -8.20 -24.83 46.94
CA PRO A 30 -7.55 -24.66 45.65
C PRO A 30 -8.49 -23.98 44.64
N GLY A 31 -8.52 -22.64 44.62
CA GLY A 31 -9.57 -21.91 43.88
C GLY A 31 -9.25 -20.53 43.27
N THR A 32 -8.14 -19.85 43.60
CA THR A 32 -7.82 -18.54 42.98
C THR A 32 -6.33 -18.35 42.69
N ALA A 33 -5.93 -18.66 41.45
CA ALA A 33 -4.56 -18.41 40.98
C ALA A 33 -4.33 -16.93 40.65
N SER A 34 -4.05 -16.12 41.68
CA SER A 34 -3.58 -14.74 41.52
C SER A 34 -2.27 -14.71 40.70
N PRO A 35 -2.18 -13.95 39.58
CA PRO A 35 -0.93 -13.84 38.84
C PRO A 35 0.08 -13.04 39.66
N ARG A 36 1.09 -13.71 40.21
CA ARG A 36 2.21 -13.06 40.91
C ARG A 36 2.91 -12.08 39.96
N PRO A 37 3.37 -10.91 40.42
CA PRO A 37 4.00 -9.92 39.55
C PRO A 37 5.25 -10.49 38.86
N GLU A 38 5.35 -10.28 37.55
CA GLU A 38 6.60 -10.52 36.83
C GLU A 38 7.68 -9.55 37.35
N GLY A 39 8.91 -10.07 37.54
CA GLY A 39 10.05 -9.25 37.95
C GLY A 39 10.45 -8.22 36.89
N PRO A 40 11.38 -7.31 37.20
CA PRO A 40 11.87 -6.33 36.24
C PRO A 40 12.43 -7.04 34.99
N ALA A 41 12.09 -6.52 33.82
CA ALA A 41 12.48 -7.10 32.53
C ALA A 41 14.01 -7.22 32.41
N ASP A 42 14.50 -8.41 32.08
CA ASP A 42 15.92 -8.60 31.78
C ASP A 42 16.23 -8.06 30.38
N LEU A 43 17.08 -7.04 30.32
CA LEU A 43 17.48 -6.34 29.11
C LEU A 43 18.92 -6.65 28.68
N ARG A 44 19.64 -7.55 29.39
CA ARG A 44 21.08 -7.77 29.17
C ARG A 44 21.48 -8.20 27.77
N LEU A 45 20.61 -8.92 27.06
CA LEU A 45 20.85 -9.35 25.67
C LEU A 45 20.46 -8.30 24.62
N VAL A 46 19.79 -7.20 25.00
CA VAL A 46 19.35 -6.17 24.05
C VAL A 46 20.53 -5.39 23.46
N PRO A 47 21.53 -4.88 24.24
CA PRO A 47 22.67 -4.19 23.65
C PRO A 47 23.51 -5.07 22.71
N PRO A 48 23.85 -6.35 23.04
CA PRO A 48 24.53 -7.22 22.09
C PRO A 48 23.76 -7.51 20.81
N ALA A 49 22.44 -7.70 20.88
CA ALA A 49 21.60 -7.91 19.69
C ALA A 49 21.53 -6.66 18.80
N LEU A 50 21.43 -5.46 19.39
CA LEU A 50 21.46 -4.19 18.66
C LEU A 50 22.84 -3.91 18.05
N ALA A 51 23.92 -4.22 18.76
CA ALA A 51 25.29 -4.06 18.28
C ALA A 51 25.57 -5.00 17.09
N ALA A 52 25.12 -6.25 17.17
CA ALA A 52 25.17 -7.20 16.05
C ALA A 52 24.36 -6.70 14.84
N TRP A 53 23.13 -6.20 15.05
CA TRP A 53 22.30 -5.64 13.98
C TRP A 53 22.99 -4.46 13.29
N ALA A 54 23.45 -3.47 14.05
CA ALA A 54 24.12 -2.30 13.49
C ALA A 54 25.41 -2.68 12.73
N ALA A 55 26.21 -3.58 13.30
CA ALA A 55 27.43 -4.07 12.66
C ALA A 55 27.14 -4.80 11.34
N ALA A 56 26.15 -5.70 11.30
CA ALA A 56 25.75 -6.37 10.06
C ALA A 56 25.25 -5.38 9.00
N ALA A 57 24.37 -4.44 9.37
CA ALA A 57 23.80 -3.46 8.45
C ALA A 57 24.87 -2.56 7.79
N LEU A 58 25.94 -2.23 8.54
CA LEU A 58 27.06 -1.42 8.07
C LEU A 58 28.10 -2.23 7.29
N ALA A 59 28.32 -3.50 7.62
CA ALA A 59 29.39 -4.30 7.05
C ALA A 59 29.07 -4.95 5.68
N LEU A 60 27.79 -5.07 5.30
CA LEU A 60 27.36 -5.76 4.07
C LEU A 60 28.00 -5.22 2.77
N ASP A 61 28.13 -3.91 2.60
CA ASP A 61 28.80 -3.29 1.42
C ASP A 61 30.17 -2.69 1.78
N ALA A 62 30.64 -2.90 3.02
CA ALA A 62 31.90 -2.33 3.46
C ALA A 62 33.07 -3.09 2.81
N PRO A 63 34.10 -2.41 2.27
CA PRO A 63 35.25 -3.10 1.71
C PRO A 63 35.91 -4.04 2.73
N PRO A 64 36.33 -5.26 2.38
CA PRO A 64 36.77 -6.28 3.34
C PRO A 64 37.84 -5.82 4.34
N ARG A 65 38.75 -4.92 3.91
CA ARG A 65 39.76 -4.28 4.77
C ARG A 65 39.16 -3.49 5.95
N TRP A 66 38.05 -2.79 5.74
CA TRP A 66 37.35 -2.02 6.77
C TRP A 66 36.60 -2.94 7.73
N VAL A 67 35.99 -4.01 7.22
CA VAL A 67 35.35 -5.04 8.05
C VAL A 67 36.39 -5.72 8.94
N ALA A 68 37.50 -6.18 8.39
CA ALA A 68 38.59 -6.81 9.13
C ALA A 68 39.18 -5.88 10.21
N GLY A 69 39.41 -4.61 9.88
CA GLY A 69 39.87 -3.60 10.84
C GLY A 69 38.87 -3.36 11.98
N ALA A 70 37.58 -3.22 11.67
CA ALA A 70 36.53 -3.05 12.68
C ALA A 70 36.39 -4.28 13.61
N VAL A 71 36.46 -5.49 13.03
CA VAL A 71 36.46 -6.76 13.78
C VAL A 71 37.66 -6.84 14.72
N ALA A 72 38.87 -6.51 14.25
CA ALA A 72 40.08 -6.51 15.07
C ALA A 72 39.99 -5.51 16.24
N VAL A 73 39.47 -4.30 16.01
CA VAL A 73 39.25 -3.30 17.08
C VAL A 73 38.20 -3.80 18.09
N CYS A 74 37.08 -4.35 17.64
CA CYS A 74 36.05 -4.88 18.55
C CYS A 74 36.58 -6.04 19.41
N VAL A 75 37.33 -6.97 18.84
CA VAL A 75 37.90 -8.13 19.56
C VAL A 75 38.99 -7.69 20.54
N THR A 76 39.91 -6.80 20.14
CA THR A 76 40.98 -6.30 21.02
C THR A 76 40.44 -5.50 22.20
N VAL A 77 39.48 -4.59 21.98
CA VAL A 77 38.83 -3.83 23.05
C VAL A 77 38.01 -4.75 23.98
N ALA A 78 37.29 -5.73 23.43
CA ALA A 78 36.57 -6.72 24.25
C ALA A 78 37.53 -7.54 25.12
N GLY A 79 38.66 -8.01 24.56
CA GLY A 79 39.71 -8.71 25.29
C GLY A 79 40.28 -7.86 26.44
N ALA A 80 40.65 -6.60 26.16
CA ALA A 80 41.14 -5.68 27.18
C ALA A 80 40.13 -5.44 28.32
N LEU A 81 38.85 -5.30 28.01
CA LEU A 81 37.78 -5.15 29.02
C LEU A 81 37.61 -6.39 29.90
N LEU A 82 37.80 -7.59 29.35
CA LEU A 82 37.73 -8.84 30.11
C LEU A 82 38.97 -9.06 30.98
N VAL A 83 40.17 -8.80 30.45
CA VAL A 83 41.45 -8.97 31.18
C VAL A 83 41.61 -7.94 32.32
N THR A 84 41.29 -6.66 32.06
CA THR A 84 41.26 -5.64 33.14
C THR A 84 40.10 -5.85 34.13
N GLY A 85 39.12 -6.70 33.77
CA GLY A 85 38.08 -7.17 34.67
C GLY A 85 38.58 -8.17 35.71
N THR A 86 39.46 -9.10 35.31
CA THR A 86 39.96 -10.18 36.18
C THR A 86 41.19 -9.75 37.00
N ALA A 87 42.04 -8.86 36.49
CA ALA A 87 43.22 -8.37 37.19
C ALA A 87 42.87 -7.69 38.54
N GLY A 88 41.79 -6.91 38.60
CA GLY A 88 41.33 -6.24 39.82
C GLY A 88 40.73 -7.15 40.90
N ALA A 89 40.56 -8.45 40.63
CA ALA A 89 39.95 -9.41 41.57
C ALA A 89 40.97 -10.23 42.37
N ARG A 90 42.28 -10.10 42.10
CA ARG A 90 43.35 -10.92 42.71
C ARG A 90 44.13 -10.25 43.85
N GLY A 91 43.74 -9.04 44.29
CA GLY A 91 44.60 -8.18 45.11
C GLY A 91 44.02 -7.60 46.41
N TRP A 92 42.88 -8.08 46.96
CA TRP A 92 42.32 -7.52 48.20
C TRP A 92 41.97 -8.60 49.25
N PRO A 93 42.50 -8.51 50.49
CA PRO A 93 42.09 -9.38 51.59
C PRO A 93 40.59 -9.34 51.88
N ARG A 94 40.01 -10.50 52.21
CA ARG A 94 38.57 -10.72 52.45
C ARG A 94 38.11 -10.11 53.79
N THR A 95 37.96 -8.79 53.85
CA THR A 95 37.25 -8.15 54.98
C THR A 95 35.75 -8.06 54.71
N ARG A 96 34.93 -8.53 55.66
CA ARG A 96 33.46 -8.49 55.59
C ARG A 96 32.96 -7.04 55.46
N ARG A 97 32.60 -6.58 54.26
CA ARG A 97 31.84 -5.32 54.07
C ARG A 97 30.70 -5.47 53.06
N ASN A 98 29.49 -5.49 53.61
CA ASN A 98 28.19 -5.11 53.06
C ASN A 98 27.91 -5.36 51.54
N PRO A 99 27.05 -6.31 51.14
CA PRO A 99 26.82 -6.70 49.73
C PRO A 99 26.23 -5.63 48.77
N GLY A 100 25.96 -4.40 49.23
CA GLY A 100 25.00 -3.50 48.58
C GLY A 100 25.50 -2.62 47.42
N ARG A 101 26.80 -2.53 47.10
CA ARG A 101 27.29 -1.42 46.24
C ARG A 101 28.35 -1.69 45.17
N TRP A 102 28.91 -2.89 45.05
CA TRP A 102 30.03 -3.17 44.10
C TRP A 102 29.64 -3.97 42.83
N GLY A 103 28.35 -4.30 42.63
CA GLY A 103 27.90 -5.08 41.46
C GLY A 103 27.83 -4.33 40.12
N GLY A 104 27.74 -2.99 40.12
CA GLY A 104 27.38 -2.21 38.92
C GLY A 104 28.47 -2.15 37.83
N ALA A 105 29.71 -1.84 38.21
CA ALA A 105 30.78 -1.54 37.24
C ALA A 105 31.36 -2.78 36.55
N ALA A 106 31.43 -3.92 37.25
CA ALA A 106 31.89 -5.19 36.67
C ALA A 106 30.88 -5.73 35.64
N TRP A 107 29.58 -5.64 35.94
CA TRP A 107 28.51 -6.05 35.02
C TRP A 107 28.47 -5.19 33.76
N GLY A 108 28.67 -3.88 33.89
CA GLY A 108 28.79 -2.97 32.73
C GLY A 108 29.89 -3.41 31.76
N ARG A 109 31.10 -3.72 32.27
CA ARG A 109 32.23 -4.16 31.44
C ARG A 109 31.96 -5.47 30.68
N VAL A 110 31.38 -6.47 31.35
CA VAL A 110 31.04 -7.75 30.69
C VAL A 110 29.95 -7.57 29.62
N SER A 111 28.93 -6.75 29.87
CA SER A 111 27.90 -6.45 28.85
C SER A 111 28.44 -5.68 27.65
N VAL A 112 29.40 -4.75 27.85
CA VAL A 112 30.07 -4.05 26.75
C VAL A 112 30.97 -5.00 25.95
N ALA A 113 31.77 -5.83 26.61
CA ALA A 113 32.60 -6.83 25.94
C ALA A 113 31.76 -7.83 25.13
N ALA A 114 30.63 -8.31 25.68
CA ALA A 114 29.70 -9.17 24.95
C ALA A 114 29.09 -8.46 23.72
N ALA A 115 28.73 -7.18 23.84
CA ALA A 115 28.20 -6.41 22.70
C ALA A 115 29.25 -6.20 21.59
N LEU A 116 30.51 -5.95 21.95
CA LEU A 116 31.62 -5.84 20.99
C LEU A 116 31.91 -7.17 20.29
N LEU A 117 31.88 -8.30 21.00
CA LEU A 117 32.05 -9.64 20.40
C LEU A 117 30.89 -10.00 19.47
N CYS A 118 29.64 -9.68 19.84
CA CYS A 118 28.49 -9.86 18.96
C CYS A 118 28.54 -8.94 17.73
N ALA A 119 29.00 -7.69 17.87
CA ALA A 119 29.25 -6.80 16.74
C ALA A 119 30.34 -7.34 15.80
N ALA A 120 31.46 -7.84 16.36
CA ALA A 120 32.53 -8.47 15.58
C ALA A 120 32.02 -9.70 14.80
N ALA A 121 31.32 -10.62 15.46
CA ALA A 121 30.77 -11.81 14.80
C ALA A 121 29.79 -11.45 13.66
N ALA A 122 28.94 -10.44 13.87
CA ALA A 122 27.98 -9.99 12.87
C ALA A 122 28.63 -9.22 11.71
N ALA A 123 29.65 -8.41 11.98
CA ALA A 123 30.47 -7.77 10.94
C ALA A 123 31.20 -8.81 10.08
N THR A 124 31.79 -9.85 10.69
CA THR A 124 32.42 -10.97 9.97
C THR A 124 31.42 -11.71 9.09
N SER A 125 30.25 -12.09 9.64
CA SER A 125 29.19 -12.75 8.86
C SER A 125 28.73 -11.89 7.67
N ALA A 126 28.44 -10.61 7.92
CA ALA A 126 28.04 -9.66 6.87
C ALA A 126 29.11 -9.46 5.79
N GLY A 127 30.39 -9.32 6.17
CA GLY A 127 31.49 -9.19 5.21
C GLY A 127 31.70 -10.45 4.36
N LEU A 128 31.54 -11.64 4.95
CA LEU A 128 31.57 -12.91 4.20
C LEU A 128 30.39 -13.03 3.22
N HIS A 129 29.18 -12.71 3.67
CA HIS A 129 27.99 -12.74 2.81
C HIS A 129 28.01 -11.67 1.71
N GLY A 130 28.55 -10.48 1.96
CA GLY A 130 28.77 -9.45 0.95
C GLY A 130 29.80 -9.89 -0.10
N ALA A 131 30.91 -10.48 0.34
CA ALA A 131 31.92 -11.04 -0.56
C ALA A 131 31.38 -12.20 -1.43
N ASP A 132 30.50 -13.04 -0.91
CA ASP A 132 29.93 -14.19 -1.65
C ASP A 132 28.98 -13.74 -2.78
N VAL A 133 28.26 -12.61 -2.62
CA VAL A 133 27.45 -12.01 -3.71
C VAL A 133 28.32 -11.57 -4.89
N HIS A 134 29.56 -11.14 -4.63
CA HIS A 134 30.52 -10.72 -5.65
C HIS A 134 31.43 -11.85 -6.14
N ARG A 135 31.15 -13.11 -5.78
CA ARG A 135 31.98 -14.26 -6.12
C ARG A 135 31.64 -14.85 -7.48
N GLY A 136 32.69 -15.26 -8.21
CA GLY A 136 32.60 -15.89 -9.53
C GLY A 136 32.55 -14.87 -10.69
N PRO A 137 32.46 -15.34 -11.95
CA PRO A 137 32.51 -14.48 -13.13
C PRO A 137 31.18 -13.76 -13.41
N VAL A 138 30.06 -14.23 -12.85
CA VAL A 138 28.70 -13.73 -13.13
C VAL A 138 28.54 -12.20 -12.94
N PRO A 139 29.10 -11.54 -11.90
CA PRO A 139 29.02 -10.08 -11.78
C PRO A 139 29.81 -9.33 -12.86
N ALA A 140 30.96 -9.86 -13.31
CA ALA A 140 31.76 -9.25 -14.37
C ALA A 140 31.07 -9.40 -15.74
N LEU A 141 30.64 -10.64 -16.06
CA LEU A 141 29.83 -10.96 -17.24
C LEU A 141 28.53 -10.14 -17.31
N ALA A 142 27.98 -9.75 -16.16
CA ALA A 142 26.83 -8.84 -16.11
C ALA A 142 27.18 -7.40 -16.52
N GLN A 143 28.33 -6.86 -16.11
CA GLN A 143 28.79 -5.53 -16.57
C GLN A 143 29.06 -5.50 -18.08
N GLU A 144 29.49 -6.62 -18.65
CA GLU A 144 29.73 -6.79 -20.09
C GLU A 144 28.45 -7.10 -20.90
N TYR A 145 27.29 -7.22 -20.24
CA TYR A 145 26.02 -7.62 -20.86
C TYR A 145 26.10 -8.98 -21.61
N ALA A 146 26.92 -9.90 -21.11
CA ALA A 146 27.28 -11.14 -21.78
C ALA A 146 26.07 -12.09 -21.96
N LYS A 147 26.10 -12.86 -23.05
CA LYS A 147 25.13 -13.95 -23.30
C LYS A 147 25.69 -15.25 -22.75
N VAL A 148 24.94 -15.91 -21.87
CA VAL A 148 25.38 -17.15 -21.21
C VAL A 148 24.31 -18.23 -21.27
N THR A 149 24.75 -19.49 -21.17
CA THR A 149 23.87 -20.60 -20.74
C THR A 149 24.07 -20.80 -19.25
N ALA A 150 23.02 -20.65 -18.45
CA ALA A 150 23.08 -20.79 -16.99
C ALA A 150 22.24 -21.98 -16.51
N GLU A 151 22.81 -22.78 -15.62
CA GLU A 151 22.05 -23.71 -14.77
C GLU A 151 21.72 -23.01 -13.46
N LEU A 152 20.42 -22.91 -13.19
CA LEU A 152 19.85 -22.14 -12.10
C LEU A 152 19.12 -23.07 -11.12
N GLU A 153 19.28 -22.84 -9.83
CA GLU A 153 18.42 -23.44 -8.80
C GLU A 153 17.42 -22.39 -8.30
N VAL A 154 16.13 -22.65 -8.48
CA VAL A 154 15.06 -21.72 -8.11
C VAL A 154 15.00 -21.58 -6.58
N THR A 155 15.15 -20.37 -6.06
CA THR A 155 15.17 -20.11 -4.60
C THR A 155 13.84 -19.60 -4.06
N SER A 156 12.94 -19.13 -4.94
CA SER A 156 11.60 -18.63 -4.58
C SER A 156 10.56 -18.93 -5.65
N ASP A 157 9.30 -19.05 -5.24
CA ASP A 157 8.17 -19.12 -6.17
C ASP A 157 8.22 -18.01 -7.25
N PRO A 158 8.03 -18.35 -8.54
CA PRO A 158 7.86 -17.40 -9.63
C PRO A 158 6.68 -16.43 -9.40
N ARG A 159 6.87 -15.15 -9.71
CA ARG A 159 5.84 -14.10 -9.60
C ARG A 159 5.67 -13.34 -10.91
N ARG A 160 4.44 -13.09 -11.35
CA ARG A 160 4.17 -12.10 -12.41
C ARG A 160 4.40 -10.69 -11.87
N THR A 161 5.12 -9.85 -12.59
CA THR A 161 5.16 -8.41 -12.34
C THR A 161 3.79 -7.83 -12.63
N ARG A 162 3.21 -7.11 -11.66
CA ARG A 162 2.06 -6.25 -11.93
C ARG A 162 2.57 -5.06 -12.74
N PRO A 163 1.98 -4.72 -13.90
CA PRO A 163 2.34 -3.50 -14.60
C PRO A 163 2.03 -2.31 -13.69
N ARG A 164 3.08 -1.61 -13.24
CA ARG A 164 2.90 -0.23 -12.78
C ARG A 164 2.59 0.59 -14.03
N VAL A 165 1.35 1.10 -14.12
CA VAL A 165 0.98 2.06 -15.16
C VAL A 165 1.77 3.34 -14.88
N ALA A 166 2.84 3.50 -15.65
CA ALA A 166 3.66 4.69 -15.72
C ALA A 166 3.71 5.12 -17.19
N GLY A 167 2.52 5.41 -17.74
CA GLY A 167 2.26 6.04 -19.04
C GLY A 167 1.85 5.13 -20.21
N ASP A 168 2.03 5.65 -21.41
CA ASP A 168 1.39 5.30 -22.69
C ASP A 168 1.63 3.85 -23.17
N ARG A 169 2.62 3.17 -22.58
CA ARG A 169 2.92 1.76 -22.87
C ARG A 169 2.93 0.94 -21.59
N PRO A 170 1.99 -0.02 -21.41
CA PRO A 170 2.13 -0.97 -20.32
C PRO A 170 3.40 -1.79 -20.55
N MET A 171 4.30 -1.84 -19.55
CA MET A 171 5.33 -2.88 -19.55
C MET A 171 4.60 -4.24 -19.58
N PRO A 172 4.87 -5.11 -20.58
CA PRO A 172 4.22 -6.41 -20.64
C PRO A 172 4.53 -7.19 -19.36
N PRO A 173 3.56 -7.94 -18.80
CA PRO A 173 3.76 -8.68 -17.57
C PRO A 173 4.93 -9.65 -17.74
N ALA A 174 6.00 -9.47 -16.96
CA ALA A 174 7.12 -10.39 -16.92
C ALA A 174 6.94 -11.40 -15.80
N VAL A 175 7.44 -12.62 -15.97
CA VAL A 175 7.64 -13.56 -14.85
C VAL A 175 9.02 -13.29 -14.26
N VAL A 176 9.07 -13.08 -12.95
CA VAL A 176 10.28 -12.83 -12.18
C VAL A 176 10.51 -13.97 -11.21
N VAL A 177 11.72 -14.50 -11.19
CA VAL A 177 12.13 -15.64 -10.36
C VAL A 177 13.46 -15.30 -9.69
N ASN A 178 13.57 -15.46 -8.36
CA ASN A 178 14.88 -15.44 -7.71
C ASN A 178 15.48 -16.85 -7.81
N ALA A 179 16.76 -16.94 -8.16
CA ALA A 179 17.47 -18.20 -8.32
C ALA A 179 18.96 -18.03 -7.97
N ASP A 180 19.65 -19.13 -7.67
CA ASP A 180 21.12 -19.16 -7.59
C ASP A 180 21.66 -19.71 -8.92
N VAL A 181 22.63 -19.05 -9.54
CA VAL A 181 23.42 -19.65 -10.63
C VAL A 181 24.33 -20.70 -10.02
N VAL A 182 24.09 -21.97 -10.35
CA VAL A 182 24.90 -23.13 -9.91
C VAL A 182 26.06 -23.38 -10.89
N ARG A 183 25.82 -23.08 -12.17
CA ARG A 183 26.81 -23.21 -13.24
C ARG A 183 26.53 -22.17 -14.31
N VAL A 184 27.56 -21.51 -14.79
CA VAL A 184 27.52 -20.65 -15.97
C VAL A 184 28.42 -21.24 -17.05
N THR A 185 27.93 -21.24 -18.28
CA THR A 185 28.67 -21.57 -19.49
C THR A 185 28.72 -20.33 -20.36
N GLU A 186 29.94 -19.86 -20.60
CA GLU A 186 30.27 -18.67 -21.36
C GLU A 186 30.26 -18.95 -22.87
N ALA A 187 30.39 -17.91 -23.69
CA ALA A 187 30.27 -18.02 -25.16
C ALA A 187 31.45 -18.75 -25.83
N ASP A 188 32.60 -18.78 -25.16
CA ASP A 188 33.81 -19.54 -25.50
C ASP A 188 33.72 -21.03 -25.10
N GLY A 189 32.65 -21.42 -24.38
CA GLY A 189 32.48 -22.76 -23.83
C GLY A 189 33.03 -22.95 -22.42
N THR A 190 33.65 -21.93 -21.80
CA THR A 190 34.18 -22.02 -20.43
C THR A 190 33.04 -22.28 -19.44
N VAL A 191 33.19 -23.30 -18.58
CA VAL A 191 32.17 -23.75 -17.63
C VAL A 191 32.60 -23.48 -16.19
N THR A 192 32.04 -22.45 -15.58
CA THR A 192 32.33 -22.10 -14.18
C THR A 192 31.19 -22.55 -13.26
N LYS A 193 31.51 -23.39 -12.26
CA LYS A 193 30.61 -23.67 -11.13
C LYS A 193 30.67 -22.49 -10.16
N THR A 194 29.50 -21.99 -9.75
CA THR A 194 29.39 -20.88 -8.80
C THR A 194 28.14 -21.07 -7.93
N ARG A 195 27.88 -20.15 -7.00
CA ARG A 195 26.59 -20.03 -6.31
C ARG A 195 26.23 -18.55 -6.20
N THR A 196 25.92 -17.94 -7.33
CA THR A 196 25.73 -16.49 -7.41
C THR A 196 24.22 -16.17 -7.43
N PRO A 197 23.68 -15.36 -6.49
CA PRO A 197 22.25 -15.07 -6.44
C PRO A 197 21.84 -14.09 -7.55
N VAL A 198 20.80 -14.44 -8.30
CA VAL A 198 20.36 -13.71 -9.49
C VAL A 198 18.85 -13.55 -9.58
N LEU A 199 18.43 -12.53 -10.34
CA LEU A 199 17.04 -12.29 -10.67
C LEU A 199 16.76 -12.64 -12.12
N VAL A 200 15.99 -13.70 -12.37
CA VAL A 200 15.54 -14.06 -13.71
C VAL A 200 14.32 -13.21 -14.06
N ILE A 201 14.35 -12.57 -15.23
CA ILE A 201 13.22 -11.84 -15.82
C ILE A 201 12.90 -12.48 -17.17
N VAL A 202 11.71 -13.07 -17.26
CA VAL A 202 11.15 -13.66 -18.48
C VAL A 202 10.04 -12.75 -18.98
N ARG A 203 10.15 -12.24 -20.21
CA ARG A 203 9.08 -11.44 -20.81
C ARG A 203 8.03 -12.38 -21.40
N ASP A 204 6.77 -12.18 -21.04
CA ASP A 204 5.62 -12.91 -21.58
C ASP A 204 5.28 -12.33 -22.97
N ALA A 205 5.62 -13.04 -24.06
CA ALA A 205 5.45 -12.52 -25.43
C ALA A 205 4.11 -12.88 -26.07
N ASP A 206 3.18 -13.50 -25.35
CA ASP A 206 1.79 -13.70 -25.81
C ASP A 206 1.06 -12.35 -26.04
N SER A 207 1.52 -11.27 -25.39
CA SER A 207 1.08 -9.89 -25.69
C SER A 207 1.71 -9.30 -26.96
N ALA A 208 2.79 -9.89 -27.48
CA ALA A 208 3.48 -9.43 -28.69
C ALA A 208 3.04 -10.20 -29.95
N ARG A 209 2.63 -11.47 -29.81
CA ARG A 209 2.14 -12.27 -30.95
C ARG A 209 0.70 -11.94 -31.37
N THR A 210 -0.07 -11.24 -30.54
CA THR A 210 -1.33 -10.59 -30.96
C THR A 210 -1.12 -9.25 -31.68
N THR A 211 0.11 -8.70 -31.70
CA THR A 211 0.45 -7.42 -32.35
C THR A 211 1.48 -7.56 -33.48
N GLY A 212 1.94 -8.77 -33.79
CA GLY A 212 3.02 -9.04 -34.75
C GLY A 212 2.61 -9.77 -36.03
N ALA A 213 1.31 -10.02 -36.24
CA ALA A 213 0.77 -10.75 -37.39
C ALA A 213 -0.01 -9.86 -38.37
N ALA A 214 0.50 -8.65 -38.59
CA ALA A 214 0.06 -7.76 -39.67
C ALA A 214 1.31 -7.05 -40.23
N GLY A 215 1.64 -7.30 -41.51
CA GLY A 215 2.71 -6.58 -42.20
C GLY A 215 4.00 -7.35 -42.54
N THR A 216 3.89 -8.45 -43.32
CA THR A 216 4.84 -8.75 -44.42
C THR A 216 4.11 -9.53 -45.51
N GLY A 217 3.31 -8.81 -46.30
CA GLY A 217 2.67 -9.32 -47.52
C GLY A 217 3.23 -8.60 -48.75
N THR A 218 4.46 -8.92 -49.15
CA THR A 218 5.03 -8.49 -50.44
C THR A 218 4.97 -9.66 -51.42
N GLY A 219 4.30 -9.45 -52.55
CA GLY A 219 3.92 -10.53 -53.46
C GLY A 219 5.08 -11.17 -54.22
N GLY A 220 4.83 -12.40 -54.68
CA GLY A 220 5.68 -13.16 -55.59
C GLY A 220 4.81 -14.17 -56.33
N THR A 221 4.24 -13.75 -57.45
CA THR A 221 3.53 -14.64 -58.39
C THR A 221 4.49 -15.61 -59.05
N GLN A 222 4.26 -16.92 -58.93
CA GLN A 222 4.68 -17.86 -59.96
C GLN A 222 3.73 -19.06 -60.05
N LYS A 223 3.54 -19.51 -61.28
CA LYS A 223 2.59 -20.52 -61.75
C LYS A 223 3.42 -21.72 -62.24
N GLY A 224 3.02 -22.95 -61.92
CA GLY A 224 3.72 -24.15 -62.37
C GLY A 224 2.90 -25.42 -62.16
N ASP A 225 2.76 -26.21 -63.23
CA ASP A 225 2.10 -27.52 -63.29
C ASP A 225 2.97 -28.64 -62.67
N GLY A 226 2.42 -29.85 -62.54
CA GLY A 226 3.26 -31.07 -62.56
C GLY A 226 2.90 -32.22 -61.61
N THR A 227 1.96 -33.06 -62.07
CA THR A 227 1.76 -34.50 -61.83
C THR A 227 2.88 -35.38 -61.21
N GLY A 228 2.45 -36.36 -60.38
CA GLY A 228 3.10 -37.66 -60.12
C GLY A 228 4.04 -37.75 -58.90
N ASP A 229 4.21 -38.88 -58.21
CA ASP A 229 3.40 -40.11 -58.10
C ASP A 229 3.82 -40.87 -56.80
N ASP A 230 3.22 -42.04 -56.55
CA ASP A 230 3.62 -43.13 -55.64
C ASP A 230 3.37 -43.07 -54.12
N THR A 231 2.24 -43.70 -53.75
CA THR A 231 2.11 -44.91 -52.90
C THR A 231 3.04 -45.12 -51.66
N GLY A 232 2.42 -45.47 -50.51
CA GLY A 232 3.13 -45.75 -49.25
C GLY A 232 2.19 -45.94 -48.05
N GLU A 233 1.48 -47.07 -48.03
CA GLU A 233 0.40 -47.45 -47.11
C GLU A 233 0.78 -47.49 -45.60
N GLY A 234 -0.16 -47.16 -44.69
CA GLY A 234 0.13 -47.08 -43.25
C GLY A 234 -1.02 -46.68 -42.30
N THR A 235 -2.15 -47.40 -42.40
CA THR A 235 -3.27 -47.50 -41.41
C THR A 235 -3.87 -46.24 -40.75
N ARG A 236 -5.14 -45.99 -41.10
CA ARG A 236 -6.08 -45.17 -40.33
C ARG A 236 -6.68 -45.99 -39.17
N ASP A 237 -6.94 -45.34 -38.04
CA ASP A 237 -8.32 -45.30 -37.53
C ASP A 237 -8.61 -43.91 -36.97
N GLY A 238 -9.84 -43.44 -37.14
CA GLY A 238 -10.25 -42.08 -36.84
C GLY A 238 -11.75 -41.97 -36.68
N THR A 239 -12.21 -42.08 -35.44
CA THR A 239 -13.57 -41.70 -35.06
C THR A 239 -13.60 -40.25 -34.59
N ARG A 240 -14.30 -39.41 -35.35
CA ARG A 240 -14.61 -38.03 -34.96
C ARG A 240 -15.68 -38.03 -33.89
N GLU A 241 -15.38 -37.45 -32.72
CA GLU A 241 -16.42 -36.86 -31.88
C GLU A 241 -16.25 -35.34 -31.79
N GLY A 242 -17.37 -34.62 -31.92
CA GLY A 242 -17.41 -33.16 -31.95
C GLY A 242 -17.22 -32.56 -30.56
N GLY A 243 -15.96 -32.28 -30.20
CA GLY A 243 -15.63 -31.52 -28.99
C GLY A 243 -16.10 -30.07 -29.09
N ALA A 244 -17.16 -29.73 -28.35
CA ALA A 244 -17.60 -28.34 -28.19
C ALA A 244 -16.45 -27.45 -27.70
N ARG A 245 -16.32 -26.25 -28.27
CA ARG A 245 -15.29 -25.26 -27.89
C ARG A 245 -15.51 -24.84 -26.44
N THR A 246 -14.83 -25.50 -25.51
CA THR A 246 -14.82 -25.13 -24.10
C THR A 246 -14.13 -23.78 -23.92
N ALA A 247 -14.76 -22.89 -23.15
CA ALA A 247 -14.24 -21.56 -22.87
C ALA A 247 -12.82 -21.64 -22.27
N GLY A 248 -11.96 -20.70 -22.64
CA GLY A 248 -10.52 -20.82 -22.46
C GLY A 248 -10.09 -21.04 -21.01
N LYS A 249 -9.44 -22.20 -20.76
CA LYS A 249 -8.52 -22.34 -19.63
C LYS A 249 -7.28 -21.49 -19.91
N GLU A 250 -7.10 -20.43 -19.13
CA GLU A 250 -5.86 -19.65 -19.11
C GLU A 250 -4.67 -20.61 -18.95
N HIS A 251 -3.84 -20.73 -19.99
CA HIS A 251 -2.65 -21.55 -19.93
C HIS A 251 -1.64 -20.88 -19.00
N THR A 252 -1.60 -21.32 -17.74
CA THR A 252 -0.60 -20.84 -16.78
C THR A 252 0.79 -21.12 -17.34
N PRO A 253 1.60 -20.09 -17.65
CA PRO A 253 2.84 -20.24 -18.39
C PRO A 253 3.82 -21.17 -17.65
N PRO A 254 4.64 -21.96 -18.36
CA PRO A 254 5.49 -22.99 -17.74
C PRO A 254 6.37 -22.45 -16.59
N TRP A 255 6.87 -21.23 -16.75
CA TRP A 255 7.67 -20.52 -15.76
C TRP A 255 6.96 -20.27 -14.42
N LEU A 256 5.62 -20.18 -14.37
CA LEU A 256 4.87 -20.04 -13.12
C LEU A 256 4.61 -21.36 -12.38
N ARG A 257 4.99 -22.50 -12.97
CA ARG A 257 4.83 -23.84 -12.37
C ARG A 257 6.09 -24.33 -11.64
N LEU A 258 7.20 -23.59 -11.75
CA LEU A 258 8.45 -23.93 -11.05
C LEU A 258 8.27 -23.80 -9.53
N LEU A 259 8.86 -24.71 -8.78
CA LEU A 259 8.90 -24.69 -7.32
C LEU A 259 10.33 -24.37 -6.84
N PRO A 260 10.50 -23.93 -5.58
CA PRO A 260 11.83 -23.81 -4.99
C PRO A 260 12.56 -25.16 -5.04
N SER A 261 13.89 -25.13 -5.13
CA SER A 261 14.79 -26.27 -5.42
C SER A 261 14.67 -26.92 -6.80
N THR A 262 13.75 -26.50 -7.69
CA THR A 262 13.79 -26.94 -9.10
C THR A 262 15.05 -26.40 -9.78
N ARG A 263 15.79 -27.27 -10.49
CA ARG A 263 16.94 -26.85 -11.31
C ARG A 263 16.53 -26.72 -12.77
N VAL A 264 16.86 -25.58 -13.38
CA VAL A 264 16.54 -25.25 -14.77
C VAL A 264 17.77 -24.79 -15.54
N ARG A 265 17.88 -25.17 -16.82
CA ARG A 265 18.88 -24.63 -17.75
C ARG A 265 18.23 -23.60 -18.66
N VAL A 266 18.85 -22.44 -18.78
CA VAL A 266 18.33 -21.28 -19.52
C VAL A 266 19.43 -20.62 -20.34
N ARG A 267 19.06 -20.02 -21.48
CA ARG A 267 19.93 -19.06 -22.20
C ARG A 267 19.41 -17.66 -21.91
N ALA A 268 20.28 -16.76 -21.47
CA ALA A 268 19.91 -15.42 -21.04
C ALA A 268 21.02 -14.41 -21.35
N ASP A 269 20.62 -13.13 -21.49
CA ASP A 269 21.57 -12.02 -21.34
C ASP A 269 21.74 -11.75 -19.85
N LEU A 270 22.99 -11.65 -19.37
CA LEU A 270 23.27 -11.04 -18.06
C LEU A 270 23.19 -9.51 -18.18
N VAL A 271 22.74 -8.86 -17.12
CA VAL A 271 22.59 -7.40 -17.00
C VAL A 271 22.95 -7.01 -15.57
N PRO A 272 23.63 -5.87 -15.32
CA PRO A 272 23.98 -5.48 -13.97
C PRO A 272 22.70 -5.20 -13.15
N PRO A 273 22.73 -5.49 -11.83
CA PRO A 273 21.63 -5.17 -10.93
C PRO A 273 21.43 -3.64 -10.85
N MET A 274 20.21 -3.20 -10.49
CA MET A 274 20.00 -1.79 -10.17
C MET A 274 20.71 -1.45 -8.84
N PRO A 275 21.12 -0.18 -8.62
CA PRO A 275 21.88 0.22 -7.44
C PRO A 275 21.26 -0.18 -6.08
N ASP A 276 19.93 -0.29 -6.01
CA ASP A 276 19.20 -0.62 -4.78
C ASP A 276 18.86 -2.12 -4.61
N SER A 277 19.36 -3.02 -5.48
CA SER A 277 19.04 -4.46 -5.40
C SER A 277 20.01 -5.26 -4.51
N ASP A 278 20.04 -4.90 -3.21
CA ASP A 278 20.86 -5.48 -2.11
C ASP A 278 21.35 -6.94 -2.30
N ARG A 279 20.47 -7.88 -2.70
CA ARG A 279 20.76 -9.34 -2.67
C ARG A 279 20.94 -10.00 -4.04
N ILE A 280 21.13 -9.23 -5.11
CA ILE A 280 21.15 -9.74 -6.49
C ILE A 280 22.46 -9.31 -7.15
N ALA A 281 23.29 -10.28 -7.54
CA ALA A 281 24.56 -10.03 -8.21
C ALA A 281 24.40 -9.70 -9.70
N ALA A 282 23.37 -10.26 -10.35
CA ALA A 282 23.06 -10.03 -11.77
C ALA A 282 21.57 -10.30 -12.07
N VAL A 283 21.07 -9.69 -13.14
CA VAL A 283 19.74 -9.92 -13.69
C VAL A 283 19.87 -10.75 -14.98
N LEU A 284 19.22 -11.91 -15.04
CA LEU A 284 19.16 -12.74 -16.26
C LEU A 284 17.91 -12.41 -17.05
N ARG A 285 18.07 -11.86 -18.25
CA ARG A 285 16.96 -11.63 -19.19
C ARG A 285 16.84 -12.80 -20.15
N VAL A 286 15.79 -13.59 -19.99
CA VAL A 286 15.48 -14.70 -20.90
C VAL A 286 14.74 -14.16 -22.12
N ARG A 287 15.19 -14.52 -23.33
CA ARG A 287 14.54 -14.16 -24.60
C ARG A 287 13.77 -15.34 -25.17
N GLY A 288 12.46 -15.17 -25.37
CA GLY A 288 11.59 -16.09 -26.10
C GLY A 288 10.80 -17.08 -25.23
N ASP A 289 9.67 -17.53 -25.75
CA ASP A 289 8.62 -18.27 -25.02
C ASP A 289 8.93 -19.77 -24.78
N ARG A 290 10.20 -20.17 -24.81
CA ARG A 290 10.56 -21.57 -24.53
C ARG A 290 10.36 -21.84 -23.04
N ALA A 291 9.67 -22.95 -22.75
CA ALA A 291 9.59 -23.48 -21.40
C ALA A 291 11.01 -23.70 -20.84
N PRO A 292 11.24 -23.46 -19.54
CA PRO A 292 12.55 -23.68 -18.94
C PRO A 292 12.90 -25.17 -19.02
N GLN A 293 14.10 -25.51 -19.47
CA GLN A 293 14.55 -26.91 -19.48
C GLN A 293 14.78 -27.33 -18.03
N VAL A 294 13.85 -28.08 -17.44
CA VAL A 294 14.04 -28.65 -16.11
C VAL A 294 15.10 -29.74 -16.18
N ILE A 295 16.17 -29.59 -15.41
CA ILE A 295 17.31 -30.51 -15.33
C ILE A 295 17.42 -31.22 -13.97
N GLY A 296 16.57 -30.83 -13.01
CA GLY A 296 16.44 -31.49 -11.72
C GLY A 296 15.11 -31.13 -11.07
N GLU A 297 14.38 -32.15 -10.62
CA GLU A 297 13.10 -31.98 -9.94
C GLU A 297 13.24 -31.25 -8.60
N PRO A 298 12.19 -30.52 -8.15
CA PRO A 298 12.15 -29.99 -6.80
C PRO A 298 12.16 -31.10 -5.73
N SER A 299 12.78 -30.81 -4.59
CA SER A 299 12.80 -31.68 -3.42
C SER A 299 11.40 -32.12 -2.98
N THR A 300 11.26 -33.33 -2.44
CA THR A 300 9.96 -33.89 -2.01
C THR A 300 9.19 -32.98 -1.03
N ALA A 301 9.90 -32.28 -0.14
CA ALA A 301 9.27 -31.30 0.76
C ALA A 301 8.66 -30.09 0.00
N GLN A 302 9.30 -29.62 -1.08
CA GLN A 302 8.78 -28.54 -1.92
C GLN A 302 7.67 -29.04 -2.85
N ARG A 303 7.73 -30.28 -3.36
CA ARG A 303 6.62 -30.92 -4.11
C ARG A 303 5.35 -30.99 -3.27
N PHE A 304 5.43 -31.57 -2.07
CA PHE A 304 4.30 -31.65 -1.14
C PHE A 304 3.78 -30.26 -0.72
N ALA A 305 4.66 -29.28 -0.49
CA ALA A 305 4.23 -27.91 -0.23
C ALA A 305 3.53 -27.27 -1.45
N GLY A 306 4.00 -27.56 -2.67
CA GLY A 306 3.36 -27.15 -3.93
C GLY A 306 1.97 -27.75 -4.10
N GLU A 307 1.80 -29.04 -3.82
CA GLU A 307 0.50 -29.74 -3.83
C GLU A 307 -0.47 -29.13 -2.82
N LEU A 308 -0.05 -28.89 -1.58
CA LEU A 308 -0.87 -28.21 -0.56
C LEU A 308 -1.32 -26.82 -1.04
N ARG A 309 -0.37 -25.98 -1.52
CA ARG A 309 -0.69 -24.64 -2.04
C ARG A 309 -1.65 -24.70 -3.25
N GLY A 310 -1.46 -25.68 -4.14
CA GLY A 310 -2.34 -25.95 -5.29
C GLY A 310 -3.74 -26.35 -4.86
N GLY A 311 -3.86 -27.28 -3.92
CA GLY A 311 -5.13 -27.72 -3.35
C GLY A 311 -5.90 -26.60 -2.66
N LEU A 312 -5.23 -25.70 -1.92
CA LEU A 312 -5.89 -24.51 -1.35
C LEU A 312 -6.35 -23.52 -2.44
N ARG A 313 -5.57 -23.37 -3.52
CA ARG A 313 -5.98 -22.55 -4.68
C ARG A 313 -7.22 -23.11 -5.37
N GLU A 314 -7.36 -24.43 -5.48
CA GLU A 314 -8.55 -25.10 -6.02
C GLU A 314 -9.75 -25.00 -5.05
N ALA A 315 -9.52 -25.23 -3.76
CA ALA A 315 -10.57 -25.16 -2.73
C ALA A 315 -11.22 -23.77 -2.62
N THR A 316 -10.54 -22.72 -3.09
CA THR A 316 -10.99 -21.33 -3.04
C THR A 316 -11.60 -20.81 -4.35
N GLU A 317 -11.65 -21.60 -5.43
CA GLU A 317 -12.05 -21.07 -6.77
C GLU A 317 -13.50 -20.63 -6.87
N GLY A 318 -14.40 -21.27 -6.13
CA GLY A 318 -15.83 -20.94 -6.07
C GLY A 318 -16.21 -19.84 -5.07
N LEU A 319 -15.24 -19.17 -4.45
CA LEU A 319 -15.50 -18.05 -3.53
C LEU A 319 -15.60 -16.72 -4.28
N SER A 320 -16.10 -15.67 -3.60
CA SER A 320 -16.08 -14.30 -4.13
C SER A 320 -14.66 -13.84 -4.48
N ALA A 321 -14.53 -12.83 -5.35
CA ALA A 321 -13.23 -12.36 -5.82
C ALA A 321 -12.28 -11.96 -4.67
N ASP A 322 -12.80 -11.33 -3.62
CA ASP A 322 -12.02 -10.90 -2.46
C ASP A 322 -11.66 -12.11 -1.56
N ALA A 323 -12.61 -13.01 -1.26
CA ALA A 323 -12.32 -14.23 -0.48
C ALA A 323 -11.31 -15.16 -1.17
N ARG A 324 -11.49 -15.40 -2.47
CA ARG A 324 -10.61 -16.22 -3.31
C ARG A 324 -9.18 -15.70 -3.38
N ALA A 325 -8.98 -14.40 -3.16
CA ALA A 325 -7.67 -13.78 -3.06
C ALA A 325 -7.12 -13.78 -1.62
N LEU A 326 -7.96 -13.47 -0.64
CA LEU A 326 -7.53 -13.27 0.74
C LEU A 326 -7.31 -14.56 1.53
N VAL A 327 -8.03 -15.66 1.25
CA VAL A 327 -7.79 -16.94 1.94
C VAL A 327 -6.38 -17.48 1.62
N PRO A 328 -5.94 -17.61 0.34
CA PRO A 328 -4.55 -17.98 0.03
C PRO A 328 -3.54 -16.91 0.49
N GLY A 329 -3.89 -15.63 0.41
CA GLY A 329 -3.06 -14.53 0.93
C GLY A 329 -2.74 -14.68 2.42
N LEU A 330 -3.76 -14.86 3.26
CA LEU A 330 -3.60 -14.96 4.72
C LEU A 330 -2.90 -16.26 5.15
N VAL A 331 -3.21 -17.39 4.50
CA VAL A 331 -2.72 -18.72 4.92
C VAL A 331 -1.29 -18.97 4.42
N ILE A 332 -1.02 -18.72 3.14
CA ILE A 332 0.26 -19.09 2.47
C ILE A 332 0.99 -17.89 1.85
N GLY A 333 0.55 -16.66 2.08
CA GLY A 333 1.19 -15.44 1.55
C GLY A 333 0.95 -15.23 0.06
N ASP A 334 -0.03 -15.91 -0.53
CA ASP A 334 -0.25 -15.88 -1.97
C ASP A 334 -1.11 -14.68 -2.39
N THR A 335 -0.44 -13.53 -2.55
CA THR A 335 -1.08 -12.30 -3.02
C THR A 335 -1.34 -12.26 -4.53
N SER A 336 -1.00 -13.32 -5.29
CA SER A 336 -1.08 -13.30 -6.76
C SER A 336 -2.47 -12.94 -7.29
N ARG A 337 -3.52 -13.45 -6.66
CA ARG A 337 -4.95 -13.24 -7.00
C ARG A 337 -5.55 -11.94 -6.44
N VAL A 338 -4.83 -11.14 -5.63
CA VAL A 338 -5.36 -9.92 -4.96
C VAL A 338 -5.57 -8.77 -5.97
N PRO A 339 -6.80 -8.26 -6.18
CA PRO A 339 -7.05 -7.15 -7.11
C PRO A 339 -6.29 -5.86 -6.73
N PRO A 340 -5.89 -5.01 -7.69
CA PRO A 340 -5.18 -3.75 -7.42
C PRO A 340 -5.93 -2.82 -6.47
N GLU A 341 -7.26 -2.75 -6.59
CA GLU A 341 -8.13 -1.90 -5.76
C GLU A 341 -8.18 -2.40 -4.31
N LEU A 342 -8.12 -3.73 -4.11
CA LEU A 342 -8.05 -4.33 -2.79
C LEU A 342 -6.67 -4.12 -2.16
N GLU A 343 -5.59 -4.27 -2.93
CA GLU A 343 -4.24 -3.99 -2.47
C GLU A 343 -4.07 -2.52 -2.05
N GLN A 344 -4.61 -1.58 -2.85
CA GLN A 344 -4.65 -0.16 -2.51
C GLN A 344 -5.50 0.11 -1.26
N ALA A 345 -6.65 -0.54 -1.11
CA ALA A 345 -7.48 -0.40 0.09
C ALA A 345 -6.76 -0.87 1.37
N PHE A 346 -6.03 -1.99 1.28
CA PHE A 346 -5.18 -2.49 2.36
C PHE A 346 -4.02 -1.53 2.69
N ARG A 347 -3.38 -0.93 1.67
CA ARG A 347 -2.35 0.10 1.86
C ARG A 347 -2.90 1.39 2.48
N ALA A 348 -4.12 1.81 2.11
CA ALA A 348 -4.75 3.02 2.63
C ALA A 348 -5.18 2.90 4.11
N THR A 349 -5.40 1.66 4.59
CA THR A 349 -5.88 1.33 5.94
C THR A 349 -4.79 0.70 6.84
N ASP A 350 -3.54 0.69 6.41
CA ASP A 350 -2.39 0.00 7.04
C ASP A 350 -2.60 -1.52 7.29
N LEU A 351 -3.57 -2.14 6.60
CA LEU A 351 -3.88 -3.58 6.70
C LEU A 351 -2.97 -4.48 5.87
N THR A 352 -2.04 -3.94 5.06
CA THR A 352 -1.14 -4.73 4.18
C THR A 352 -0.37 -5.83 4.91
N HIS A 353 -0.10 -5.68 6.21
CA HIS A 353 0.56 -6.70 7.02
C HIS A 353 -0.26 -8.01 7.20
N LEU A 354 -1.57 -7.99 6.90
CA LEU A 354 -2.44 -9.18 6.86
C LEU A 354 -2.34 -9.98 5.53
N LEU A 355 -1.78 -9.37 4.47
CA LEU A 355 -1.53 -10.04 3.19
C LEU A 355 -0.20 -10.82 3.16
N ALA A 356 0.70 -10.50 4.09
CA ALA A 356 1.93 -11.26 4.35
C ALA A 356 1.67 -12.30 5.44
N VAL A 357 2.35 -13.45 5.41
CA VAL A 357 2.14 -14.46 6.44
C VAL A 357 2.74 -13.96 7.76
N SER A 358 1.86 -13.73 8.73
CA SER A 358 2.23 -13.11 9.99
C SER A 358 2.70 -14.14 11.02
N GLY A 359 3.45 -13.66 12.02
CA GLY A 359 3.79 -14.49 13.18
C GLY A 359 2.60 -14.83 14.08
N ALA A 360 1.49 -14.09 13.97
CA ALA A 360 0.24 -14.44 14.66
C ALA A 360 -0.34 -15.73 14.07
N ASN A 361 -0.24 -15.94 12.75
CA ASN A 361 -0.79 -17.11 12.06
C ASN A 361 -0.16 -18.41 12.59
N LEU A 362 1.18 -18.45 12.67
CA LEU A 362 1.91 -19.55 13.33
C LEU A 362 1.56 -19.68 14.82
N THR A 363 1.42 -18.56 15.53
CA THR A 363 1.06 -18.57 16.96
C THR A 363 -0.33 -19.15 17.21
N ILE A 364 -1.31 -18.85 16.34
CA ILE A 364 -2.67 -19.40 16.37
C ILE A 364 -2.64 -20.92 16.14
N VAL A 365 -1.90 -21.38 15.13
CA VAL A 365 -1.71 -22.81 14.81
C VAL A 365 -1.05 -23.55 15.98
N LEU A 366 0.02 -23.01 16.56
CA LEU A 366 0.67 -23.59 17.74
C LEU A 366 -0.23 -23.54 18.99
N ALA A 367 -1.03 -22.48 19.18
CA ALA A 367 -1.97 -22.38 20.30
C ALA A 367 -3.14 -23.36 20.19
N LEU A 368 -3.57 -23.73 18.97
CA LEU A 368 -4.57 -24.77 18.75
C LEU A 368 -4.03 -26.16 19.14
N LEU A 369 -2.77 -26.46 18.77
CA LEU A 369 -2.10 -27.72 19.13
C LEU A 369 -1.83 -27.83 20.64
N ILE A 370 -1.22 -26.80 21.24
CA ILE A 370 -0.62 -26.83 22.59
C ILE A 370 -1.59 -26.32 23.67
N GLY A 371 -2.55 -25.48 23.28
CA GLY A 371 -3.35 -24.66 24.18
C GLY A 371 -2.66 -23.33 24.54
N PRO A 372 -3.36 -22.42 25.25
CA PRO A 372 -2.80 -21.12 25.64
C PRO A 372 -1.46 -21.25 26.40
N PRO A 373 -0.47 -20.37 26.16
CA PRO A 373 0.87 -20.54 26.73
C PRO A 373 0.89 -20.68 28.26
N GLY A 374 0.04 -19.95 28.98
CA GLY A 374 -0.07 -20.00 30.45
C GLY A 374 -0.69 -21.29 31.00
N THR A 375 -1.40 -22.07 30.17
CA THR A 375 -1.98 -23.36 30.54
C THR A 375 -1.13 -24.57 30.14
N ALA A 376 -0.09 -24.39 29.30
CA ALA A 376 0.73 -25.50 28.82
C ALA A 376 1.47 -26.30 29.92
N HIS A 377 1.68 -25.71 31.10
CA HIS A 377 2.24 -26.39 32.29
C HIS A 377 1.19 -26.89 33.30
N ARG A 378 -0.11 -26.72 33.04
CA ARG A 378 -1.19 -27.22 33.89
C ARG A 378 -1.77 -28.51 33.31
N ALA A 379 -2.36 -29.36 34.16
CA ALA A 379 -3.03 -30.59 33.73
C ALA A 379 -4.21 -30.31 32.78
N GLU A 380 -4.98 -29.23 33.05
CA GLU A 380 -5.97 -28.65 32.13
C GLU A 380 -5.32 -27.97 30.91
N ARG A 381 -4.61 -28.73 30.08
CA ARG A 381 -4.21 -28.26 28.76
C ARG A 381 -5.47 -28.15 27.90
N ARG A 382 -5.77 -26.98 27.35
CA ARG A 382 -7.00 -26.71 26.57
C ARG A 382 -6.83 -26.81 25.04
N GLY A 383 -5.70 -27.36 24.57
CA GLY A 383 -5.40 -27.60 23.15
C GLY A 383 -5.84 -28.99 22.65
N LEU A 384 -5.47 -29.34 21.42
CA LEU A 384 -5.76 -30.65 20.82
C LEU A 384 -4.87 -31.78 21.38
N ALA A 385 -3.56 -31.55 21.54
CA ALA A 385 -2.61 -32.55 22.02
C ALA A 385 -3.02 -33.32 23.30
N PRO A 386 -3.54 -32.68 24.38
CA PRO A 386 -4.02 -33.39 25.56
C PRO A 386 -5.31 -34.20 25.35
N ARG A 387 -6.22 -33.74 24.47
CA ARG A 387 -7.42 -34.52 24.09
C ARG A 387 -7.06 -35.81 23.36
N LEU A 388 -5.86 -35.84 22.77
CA LEU A 388 -5.24 -36.98 22.10
C LEU A 388 -4.21 -37.72 22.98
N GLY A 389 -4.13 -37.41 24.28
CA GLY A 389 -3.23 -38.10 25.23
C GLY A 389 -1.73 -37.81 25.08
N ILE A 390 -1.33 -36.82 24.27
CA ILE A 390 0.08 -36.64 23.86
C ILE A 390 0.93 -36.02 25.01
N PRO A 391 2.08 -36.63 25.38
CA PRO A 391 2.95 -36.12 26.44
C PRO A 391 3.70 -34.85 26.01
N LEU A 392 4.10 -34.02 27.00
CA LEU A 392 4.58 -32.65 26.78
C LEU A 392 5.78 -32.56 25.82
N ARG A 393 6.72 -33.51 25.92
CA ARG A 393 7.91 -33.57 25.05
C ARG A 393 7.52 -33.86 23.60
N THR A 394 6.64 -34.84 23.37
CA THR A 394 6.12 -35.15 22.03
C THR A 394 5.29 -33.98 21.47
N THR A 395 4.52 -33.26 22.30
CA THR A 395 3.86 -32.02 21.87
C THR A 395 4.86 -30.94 21.42
N ALA A 396 6.00 -30.80 22.11
CA ALA A 396 7.04 -29.85 21.73
C ALA A 396 7.74 -30.25 20.42
N VAL A 397 8.02 -31.54 20.21
CA VAL A 397 8.57 -32.07 18.95
C VAL A 397 7.59 -31.88 17.79
N LEU A 398 6.33 -32.27 17.96
CA LEU A 398 5.28 -32.06 16.96
C LEU A 398 5.09 -30.57 16.63
N GLY A 399 5.13 -29.69 17.63
CA GLY A 399 5.12 -28.24 17.42
C GLY A 399 6.33 -27.74 16.64
N GLY A 400 7.51 -28.35 16.84
CA GLY A 400 8.73 -28.06 16.07
C GLY A 400 8.61 -28.50 14.61
N VAL A 401 8.15 -29.73 14.35
CA VAL A 401 7.89 -30.24 13.00
C VAL A 401 6.84 -29.40 12.29
N LEU A 402 5.73 -29.07 12.96
CA LEU A 402 4.68 -28.19 12.45
C LEU A 402 5.21 -26.79 12.13
N THR A 403 6.12 -26.25 12.96
CA THR A 403 6.77 -24.96 12.70
C THR A 403 7.66 -25.02 11.45
N LEU A 404 8.47 -26.07 11.29
CA LEU A 404 9.30 -26.24 10.09
C LEU A 404 8.46 -26.44 8.82
N GLY A 405 7.42 -27.27 8.90
CA GLY A 405 6.44 -27.44 7.82
C GLY A 405 5.74 -26.13 7.46
N PHE A 406 5.36 -25.32 8.45
CA PHE A 406 4.80 -23.98 8.24
C PHE A 406 5.77 -23.06 7.49
N VAL A 407 7.07 -23.04 7.83
CA VAL A 407 8.06 -22.22 7.10
C VAL A 407 8.21 -22.66 5.64
N ILE A 408 8.22 -23.97 5.37
CA ILE A 408 8.31 -24.50 4.00
C ILE A 408 7.05 -24.15 3.21
N VAL A 409 5.87 -24.38 3.79
CA VAL A 409 4.58 -24.16 3.13
C VAL A 409 4.27 -22.67 2.92
N CYS A 410 4.50 -21.83 3.93
CA CYS A 410 4.21 -20.39 3.88
C CYS A 410 5.32 -19.54 3.23
N ARG A 411 6.45 -20.17 2.86
CA ARG A 411 7.70 -19.56 2.39
C ARG A 411 8.49 -18.85 3.50
N PRO A 412 9.84 -18.78 3.39
CA PRO A 412 10.71 -18.17 4.40
C PRO A 412 10.70 -16.63 4.32
N GLU A 413 9.56 -16.00 4.56
CA GLU A 413 9.49 -14.54 4.74
C GLU A 413 10.18 -14.10 6.06
N PRO A 414 10.78 -12.89 6.14
CA PRO A 414 11.40 -12.40 7.38
C PRO A 414 10.45 -12.34 8.60
N SER A 415 9.14 -12.19 8.35
CA SER A 415 8.06 -12.32 9.33
C SER A 415 7.94 -13.75 9.87
N VAL A 416 7.84 -14.72 8.97
CA VAL A 416 7.67 -16.15 9.22
C VAL A 416 8.89 -16.75 9.91
N VAL A 417 10.10 -16.48 9.40
CA VAL A 417 11.35 -17.04 9.96
C VAL A 417 11.57 -16.58 11.41
N ARG A 418 11.33 -15.30 11.71
CA ARG A 418 11.40 -14.80 13.10
C ARG A 418 10.31 -15.42 13.98
N ALA A 419 9.09 -15.57 13.48
CA ALA A 419 8.02 -16.20 14.24
C ALA A 419 8.33 -17.67 14.55
N ALA A 420 8.89 -18.40 13.58
CA ALA A 420 9.35 -19.78 13.72
C ALA A 420 10.50 -19.89 14.74
N ALA A 421 11.48 -19.00 14.69
CA ALA A 421 12.58 -18.96 15.65
C ALA A 421 12.08 -18.67 17.09
N CYS A 422 11.20 -17.67 17.27
CA CYS A 422 10.53 -17.42 18.55
C CYS A 422 9.72 -18.64 19.03
N GLY A 423 8.98 -19.28 18.13
CA GLY A 423 8.21 -20.50 18.38
C GLY A 423 9.10 -21.65 18.88
N LEU A 424 10.19 -21.95 18.17
CA LEU A 424 11.16 -22.98 18.57
C LEU A 424 11.79 -22.70 19.93
N VAL A 425 12.15 -21.45 20.23
CA VAL A 425 12.68 -21.07 21.56
C VAL A 425 11.63 -21.29 22.66
N VAL A 426 10.37 -20.97 22.41
CA VAL A 426 9.27 -21.24 23.36
C VAL A 426 9.01 -22.75 23.51
N LEU A 427 9.04 -23.52 22.43
CA LEU A 427 8.89 -24.98 22.45
C LEU A 427 10.04 -25.64 23.24
N LEU A 428 11.28 -25.18 23.05
CA LEU A 428 12.45 -25.63 23.81
C LEU A 428 12.34 -25.26 25.30
N ALA A 429 11.85 -24.05 25.61
CA ALA A 429 11.60 -23.65 27.00
C ALA A 429 10.49 -24.51 27.66
N ILE A 430 9.47 -24.90 26.91
CA ILE A 430 8.42 -25.84 27.37
C ILE A 430 9.02 -27.24 27.61
N ALA A 431 9.82 -27.76 26.67
CA ALA A 431 10.46 -29.07 26.77
C ALA A 431 11.48 -29.16 27.93
N THR A 432 12.17 -28.06 28.24
CA THR A 432 13.19 -27.96 29.30
C THR A 432 12.65 -27.45 30.65
N GLY A 433 11.36 -27.08 30.73
CA GLY A 433 10.71 -26.61 31.96
C GLY A 433 11.21 -25.25 32.49
N ARG A 434 11.98 -24.49 31.71
CA ARG A 434 12.60 -23.23 32.18
C ARG A 434 11.61 -22.05 32.19
N ARG A 435 11.84 -21.09 33.10
CA ARG A 435 11.06 -19.84 33.17
C ARG A 435 11.17 -19.06 31.86
N ARG A 436 10.04 -18.55 31.36
CA ARG A 436 9.97 -17.84 30.09
C ARG A 436 10.25 -16.35 30.30
N SER A 437 11.26 -15.82 29.62
CA SER A 437 11.52 -14.37 29.53
C SER A 437 11.46 -13.96 28.06
N LEU A 438 10.42 -13.20 27.69
CA LEU A 438 10.08 -12.96 26.29
C LEU A 438 11.02 -11.94 25.62
N ILE A 439 11.56 -10.98 26.38
CA ILE A 439 12.48 -9.95 25.85
C ILE A 439 13.89 -10.54 25.56
N PRO A 440 14.51 -11.32 26.47
CA PRO A 440 15.72 -12.08 26.15
C PRO A 440 15.52 -13.03 24.98
N ALA A 441 14.38 -13.73 24.89
CA ALA A 441 14.08 -14.60 23.74
C ALA A 441 14.05 -13.81 22.41
N LEU A 442 13.39 -12.64 22.37
CA LEU A 442 13.39 -11.77 21.18
C LEU A 442 14.80 -11.30 20.83
N ALA A 443 15.60 -10.89 21.81
CA ALA A 443 16.98 -10.44 21.58
C ALA A 443 17.88 -11.58 21.05
N THR A 444 17.77 -12.79 21.59
CA THR A 444 18.46 -13.98 21.07
C THR A 444 18.04 -14.31 19.65
N VAL A 445 16.74 -14.26 19.34
CA VAL A 445 16.24 -14.51 17.98
C VAL A 445 16.76 -13.47 16.99
N VAL A 446 16.79 -12.18 17.36
CA VAL A 446 17.38 -11.13 16.53
C VAL A 446 18.86 -11.38 16.29
N LEU A 447 19.62 -11.68 17.34
CA LEU A 447 21.05 -11.95 17.26
C LEU A 447 21.34 -13.16 16.35
N VAL A 448 20.67 -14.30 16.57
CA VAL A 448 20.88 -15.52 15.78
C VAL A 448 20.48 -15.33 14.31
N LEU A 449 19.36 -14.66 14.04
CA LEU A 449 18.91 -14.45 12.66
C LEU A 449 19.79 -13.46 11.89
N VAL A 450 20.28 -12.40 12.53
CA VAL A 450 21.24 -11.46 11.90
C VAL A 450 22.60 -12.13 11.68
N LEU A 451 23.05 -13.01 12.57
CA LEU A 451 24.29 -13.78 12.37
C LEU A 451 24.17 -14.81 11.23
N TYR A 452 22.98 -15.39 11.03
CA TYR A 452 22.70 -16.39 10.00
C TYR A 452 22.40 -15.81 8.62
N ASP A 453 21.64 -14.72 8.54
CA ASP A 453 21.34 -14.00 7.29
C ASP A 453 21.45 -12.48 7.54
N PRO A 454 22.66 -11.90 7.41
CA PRO A 454 22.91 -10.50 7.73
C PRO A 454 22.10 -9.53 6.87
N TRP A 455 21.61 -9.95 5.69
CA TRP A 455 20.70 -9.16 4.86
C TRP A 455 19.38 -8.83 5.56
N LEU A 456 18.95 -9.63 6.54
CA LEU A 456 17.76 -9.34 7.36
C LEU A 456 17.88 -8.00 8.09
N SER A 457 19.09 -7.55 8.41
CA SER A 457 19.35 -6.28 9.10
C SER A 457 18.82 -5.05 8.34
N ARG A 458 18.75 -5.12 7.00
CA ARG A 458 18.24 -4.06 6.11
C ARG A 458 16.78 -4.26 5.68
N ARG A 459 16.17 -5.42 5.95
CA ARG A 459 14.79 -5.71 5.51
C ARG A 459 13.76 -5.01 6.40
N TYR A 460 13.01 -4.08 5.83
CA TYR A 460 11.90 -3.40 6.51
C TYR A 460 10.89 -4.36 7.19
N GLY A 461 10.56 -5.50 6.58
CA GLY A 461 9.67 -6.49 7.18
C GLY A 461 10.25 -7.18 8.44
N PHE A 462 11.58 -7.31 8.53
CA PHE A 462 12.25 -7.77 9.74
C PHE A 462 12.23 -6.67 10.82
N LEU A 463 12.56 -5.43 10.45
CA LEU A 463 12.54 -4.26 11.33
C LEU A 463 11.15 -4.02 11.95
N LEU A 464 10.11 -3.87 11.13
CA LEU A 464 8.71 -3.74 11.56
C LEU A 464 8.28 -4.93 12.42
N SER A 465 8.75 -6.13 12.07
CA SER A 465 8.66 -7.35 12.89
C SER A 465 9.12 -7.18 14.34
N VAL A 466 10.38 -6.80 14.53
CA VAL A 466 10.99 -6.67 15.87
C VAL A 466 10.40 -5.49 16.63
N LEU A 467 10.15 -4.36 15.95
CA LEU A 467 9.54 -3.17 16.54
C LEU A 467 8.14 -3.46 17.08
N ALA A 468 7.25 -4.08 16.30
CA ALA A 468 5.91 -4.45 16.76
C ALA A 468 5.98 -5.44 17.95
N THR A 469 6.80 -6.49 17.84
CA THR A 469 6.96 -7.49 18.91
C THR A 469 7.51 -6.85 20.20
N GLY A 470 8.48 -5.95 20.09
CA GLY A 470 9.03 -5.21 21.22
C GLY A 470 8.02 -4.25 21.87
N ALA A 471 7.20 -3.56 21.07
CA ALA A 471 6.13 -2.69 21.56
C ALA A 471 5.04 -3.49 22.31
N LEU A 472 4.63 -4.64 21.75
CA LEU A 472 3.68 -5.58 22.35
C LEU A 472 4.18 -6.13 23.70
N LEU A 473 5.48 -6.41 23.84
CA LEU A 473 6.05 -6.93 25.08
C LEU A 473 6.35 -5.86 26.15
N THR A 474 6.55 -4.59 25.77
CA THR A 474 7.05 -3.54 26.70
C THR A 474 6.08 -2.38 26.94
N LEU A 475 5.33 -1.96 25.92
CA LEU A 475 4.44 -0.78 25.98
C LEU A 475 2.98 -1.21 26.16
N ALA A 476 2.51 -2.22 25.42
CA ALA A 476 1.11 -2.64 25.45
C ALA A 476 0.60 -3.02 26.86
N PRO A 477 1.35 -3.74 27.73
CA PRO A 477 0.88 -4.06 29.08
C PRO A 477 0.69 -2.80 29.94
N ARG A 478 1.56 -1.80 29.78
CA ARG A 478 1.50 -0.52 30.50
C ARG A 478 0.31 0.33 30.05
N TRP A 479 0.00 0.31 28.75
CA TRP A 479 -1.14 1.02 28.17
C TRP A 479 -2.46 0.33 28.51
N SER A 480 -2.54 -1.00 28.42
CA SER A 480 -3.71 -1.79 28.87
C SER A 480 -4.01 -1.54 30.36
N ALA A 481 -3.00 -1.58 31.23
CA ALA A 481 -3.18 -1.25 32.65
C ALA A 481 -3.68 0.19 32.87
N ALA A 482 -3.28 1.15 32.02
CA ALA A 482 -3.78 2.53 32.08
C ALA A 482 -5.23 2.69 31.59
N LEU A 483 -5.65 1.91 30.59
CA LEU A 483 -7.03 1.85 30.11
C LEU A 483 -7.95 1.16 31.12
N ARG A 484 -7.51 0.03 31.72
CA ARG A 484 -8.24 -0.69 32.77
C ARG A 484 -8.48 0.16 34.02
N ARG A 485 -7.48 0.97 34.44
CA ARG A 485 -7.65 1.98 35.52
C ARG A 485 -8.68 3.07 35.23
N ARG A 486 -9.15 3.19 33.97
CA ARG A 486 -10.19 4.14 33.54
C ARG A 486 -11.55 3.46 33.25
N GLY A 487 -11.72 2.20 33.65
CA GLY A 487 -12.98 1.47 33.49
C GLY A 487 -13.14 0.71 32.17
N VAL A 488 -12.14 0.71 31.27
CA VAL A 488 -12.20 -0.11 30.05
C VAL A 488 -12.08 -1.60 30.44
N PRO A 489 -12.99 -2.49 29.98
CA PRO A 489 -12.90 -3.92 30.26
C PRO A 489 -11.59 -4.54 29.76
N GLY A 490 -11.14 -5.63 30.40
CA GLY A 490 -9.80 -6.19 30.21
C GLY A 490 -9.44 -6.52 28.76
N ARG A 491 -10.31 -7.25 28.05
CA ARG A 491 -10.05 -7.67 26.66
C ARG A 491 -9.97 -6.49 25.67
N PRO A 492 -10.95 -5.56 25.61
CA PRO A 492 -10.81 -4.34 24.81
C PRO A 492 -9.57 -3.51 25.17
N ALA A 493 -9.23 -3.38 26.46
CA ALA A 493 -8.04 -2.64 26.89
C ALA A 493 -6.73 -3.28 26.39
N GLU A 494 -6.66 -4.61 26.36
CA GLU A 494 -5.53 -5.37 25.80
C GLU A 494 -5.43 -5.15 24.27
N SER A 495 -6.51 -5.35 23.52
CA SER A 495 -6.51 -5.22 22.05
C SER A 495 -6.22 -3.78 21.59
N VAL A 496 -6.84 -2.77 22.20
CA VAL A 496 -6.60 -1.36 21.87
C VAL A 496 -5.16 -0.96 22.22
N ALA A 497 -4.62 -1.42 23.36
CA ALA A 497 -3.24 -1.13 23.73
C ALA A 497 -2.23 -1.81 22.78
N ALA A 498 -2.51 -3.05 22.36
CA ALA A 498 -1.70 -3.77 21.37
C ALA A 498 -1.65 -3.01 20.04
N ALA A 499 -2.80 -2.73 19.44
CA ALA A 499 -2.90 -2.02 18.16
C ALA A 499 -2.28 -0.61 18.22
N ALA A 500 -2.60 0.17 19.26
CA ALA A 500 -2.10 1.55 19.37
C ALA A 500 -0.59 1.64 19.66
N THR A 501 0.00 0.68 20.39
CA THR A 501 1.46 0.67 20.61
C THR A 501 2.23 0.14 19.41
N ALA A 502 1.70 -0.86 18.70
CA ALA A 502 2.26 -1.30 17.43
C ALA A 502 2.26 -0.15 16.41
N GLN A 503 1.13 0.55 16.22
CA GLN A 503 1.03 1.70 15.32
C GLN A 503 1.99 2.82 15.73
N ALA A 504 2.05 3.20 17.02
CA ALA A 504 2.91 4.28 17.49
C ALA A 504 4.42 4.04 17.26
N VAL A 505 4.86 2.78 17.22
CA VAL A 505 6.28 2.43 16.99
C VAL A 505 6.57 2.12 15.52
N CYS A 506 5.63 1.52 14.79
CA CYS A 506 5.83 1.13 13.39
C CYS A 506 5.51 2.25 12.39
N ALA A 507 4.56 3.16 12.67
CA ALA A 507 4.12 4.19 11.73
C ALA A 507 5.27 5.09 11.20
N PRO A 508 6.28 5.52 11.99
CA PRO A 508 7.44 6.24 11.46
C PRO A 508 8.18 5.49 10.34
N VAL A 509 8.33 4.17 10.46
CA VAL A 509 9.00 3.34 9.44
C VAL A 509 8.09 3.10 8.24
N VAL A 510 6.79 2.88 8.45
CA VAL A 510 5.79 2.75 7.38
C VAL A 510 5.69 4.05 6.57
N ALA A 511 5.78 5.22 7.22
CA ALA A 511 5.72 6.52 6.55
C ALA A 511 6.89 6.75 5.57
N VAL A 512 8.09 6.19 5.81
CA VAL A 512 9.21 6.20 4.83
C VAL A 512 8.83 5.44 3.56
N LEU A 513 8.14 4.31 3.71
CA LEU A 513 7.79 3.40 2.62
C LEU A 513 6.55 3.85 1.82
N ALA A 514 5.57 4.42 2.51
CA ALA A 514 4.26 4.74 1.95
C ALA A 514 4.06 6.22 1.61
N ALA A 515 4.93 7.12 2.09
CA ALA A 515 4.75 8.58 2.04
C ALA A 515 3.36 9.04 2.54
N ARG A 516 2.80 8.30 3.50
CA ARG A 516 1.43 8.42 4.00
C ARG A 516 1.34 7.95 5.45
N VAL A 517 0.42 8.52 6.21
CA VAL A 517 0.01 8.05 7.53
C VAL A 517 -1.51 7.80 7.51
N SER A 518 -1.93 6.56 7.77
CA SER A 518 -3.36 6.24 7.85
C SER A 518 -3.93 6.67 9.21
N LEU A 519 -5.00 7.47 9.18
CA LEU A 519 -5.75 7.90 10.38
C LEU A 519 -6.75 6.83 10.83
N VAL A 520 -7.15 5.93 9.92
CA VAL A 520 -8.11 4.85 10.19
C VAL A 520 -7.43 3.52 10.53
N ALA A 521 -6.09 3.47 10.57
CA ALA A 521 -5.31 2.26 10.87
C ALA A 521 -5.80 1.51 12.11
N VAL A 522 -5.85 2.17 13.27
CA VAL A 522 -6.20 1.53 14.55
C VAL A 522 -7.60 0.89 14.56
N PRO A 523 -8.69 1.58 14.17
CA PRO A 523 -10.01 0.94 14.10
C PRO A 523 -10.10 -0.14 13.01
N CYS A 524 -9.50 0.06 11.83
CA CYS A 524 -9.48 -0.98 10.79
C CYS A 524 -8.74 -2.24 11.26
N ASN A 525 -7.56 -2.09 11.88
CA ASN A 525 -6.79 -3.21 12.46
C ASN A 525 -7.61 -3.95 13.53
N LEU A 526 -8.20 -3.21 14.48
CA LEU A 526 -8.98 -3.81 15.57
C LEU A 526 -10.18 -4.60 15.06
N LEU A 527 -10.90 -4.08 14.06
CA LEU A 527 -12.07 -4.74 13.47
C LEU A 527 -11.71 -5.94 12.58
N ALA A 528 -10.56 -5.88 11.89
CA ALA A 528 -10.07 -6.95 11.03
C ALA A 528 -9.52 -8.13 11.86
N GLU A 529 -8.80 -7.86 12.95
CA GLU A 529 -8.15 -8.88 13.81
C GLU A 529 -9.14 -9.91 14.37
N PHE A 530 -10.39 -9.51 14.66
CA PHE A 530 -11.45 -10.45 15.08
C PHE A 530 -11.74 -11.55 14.05
N ALA A 531 -11.55 -11.25 12.76
CA ALA A 531 -11.77 -12.17 11.64
C ALA A 531 -10.49 -12.93 11.23
N VAL A 532 -9.31 -12.42 11.55
CA VAL A 532 -8.01 -13.06 11.22
C VAL A 532 -7.91 -14.46 11.82
N ALA A 533 -8.27 -14.64 13.09
CA ALA A 533 -8.18 -15.93 13.77
C ALA A 533 -9.06 -17.03 13.14
N PRO A 534 -10.39 -16.85 12.94
CA PRO A 534 -11.22 -17.87 12.29
C PRO A 534 -10.83 -18.09 10.83
N ALA A 535 -10.49 -17.04 10.06
CA ALA A 535 -10.00 -17.18 8.69
C ALA A 535 -8.71 -18.02 8.62
N THR A 536 -7.77 -17.78 9.54
CA THR A 536 -6.52 -18.55 9.63
C THR A 536 -6.78 -20.02 9.95
N VAL A 537 -7.60 -20.32 10.97
CA VAL A 537 -7.86 -21.71 11.37
C VAL A 537 -8.58 -22.49 10.27
N LEU A 538 -9.64 -21.92 9.68
CA LEU A 538 -10.40 -22.57 8.61
C LEU A 538 -9.59 -22.68 7.31
N GLY A 539 -8.76 -21.67 7.01
CA GLY A 539 -7.86 -21.69 5.85
C GLY A 539 -6.73 -22.73 5.98
N PHE A 540 -6.11 -22.89 7.15
CA PHE A 540 -5.16 -23.98 7.40
C PHE A 540 -5.83 -25.36 7.43
N ALA A 541 -7.08 -25.46 7.90
CA ALA A 541 -7.86 -26.70 7.78
C ALA A 541 -8.13 -27.05 6.31
N ALA A 542 -8.55 -26.09 5.49
CA ALA A 542 -8.74 -26.28 4.04
C ALA A 542 -7.43 -26.71 3.36
N LEU A 543 -6.31 -26.06 3.69
CA LEU A 543 -4.98 -26.41 3.20
C LEU A 543 -4.58 -27.86 3.53
N ALA A 544 -4.77 -28.28 4.77
CA ALA A 544 -4.41 -29.63 5.23
C ALA A 544 -5.35 -30.72 4.69
N LEU A 545 -6.62 -30.39 4.44
CA LEU A 545 -7.62 -31.33 3.94
C LEU A 545 -7.63 -31.44 2.40
N ALA A 546 -7.10 -30.45 1.66
CA ALA A 546 -7.18 -30.43 0.21
C ALA A 546 -6.62 -31.68 -0.50
N PRO A 547 -5.48 -32.28 -0.08
CA PRO A 547 -4.98 -33.51 -0.73
C PRO A 547 -5.81 -34.77 -0.43
N VAL A 548 -6.63 -34.76 0.62
CA VAL A 548 -7.31 -35.96 1.14
C VAL A 548 -8.82 -35.94 0.87
N ALA A 549 -9.44 -34.76 0.99
CA ALA A 549 -10.89 -34.59 0.89
C ALA A 549 -11.24 -33.19 0.36
N MET A 550 -11.04 -32.98 -0.95
CA MET A 550 -11.32 -31.71 -1.62
C MET A 550 -12.73 -31.12 -1.35
N PRO A 551 -13.83 -31.90 -1.25
CA PRO A 551 -15.14 -31.34 -0.86
C PRO A 551 -15.16 -30.73 0.55
N VAL A 552 -14.46 -31.35 1.51
CA VAL A 552 -14.36 -30.83 2.88
C VAL A 552 -13.42 -29.63 2.92
N ALA A 553 -12.34 -29.64 2.13
CA ALA A 553 -11.48 -28.48 1.95
C ALA A 553 -12.24 -27.27 1.37
N LYS A 554 -13.11 -27.49 0.37
CA LYS A 554 -14.02 -26.47 -0.19
C LYS A 554 -15.02 -25.96 0.86
N ALA A 555 -15.56 -26.82 1.72
CA ALA A 555 -16.43 -26.40 2.84
C ALA A 555 -15.67 -25.55 3.88
N CYS A 556 -14.44 -25.94 4.25
CA CYS A 556 -13.58 -25.14 5.13
C CYS A 556 -13.18 -23.79 4.50
N ALA A 557 -12.86 -23.78 3.19
CA ALA A 557 -12.55 -22.57 2.44
C ALA A 557 -13.76 -21.62 2.34
N TRP A 558 -14.97 -22.16 2.15
CA TRP A 558 -16.22 -21.38 2.21
C TRP A 558 -16.44 -20.76 3.59
N GLY A 559 -16.23 -21.52 4.67
CA GLY A 559 -16.24 -21.00 6.04
C GLY A 559 -15.17 -19.93 6.30
N ALA A 560 -14.00 -20.02 5.67
CA ALA A 560 -12.95 -18.99 5.70
C ALA A 560 -13.29 -17.76 4.83
N GLY A 561 -14.16 -17.91 3.83
CA GLY A 561 -14.62 -16.83 2.95
C GLY A 561 -15.26 -15.69 3.74
N TRP A 562 -16.27 -15.99 4.55
CA TRP A 562 -17.00 -15.02 5.39
C TRP A 562 -16.09 -14.06 6.20
N PRO A 563 -15.14 -14.52 7.03
CA PRO A 563 -14.24 -13.62 7.75
C PRO A 563 -13.26 -12.88 6.83
N THR A 564 -12.85 -13.44 5.69
CA THR A 564 -12.01 -12.70 4.73
C THR A 564 -12.77 -11.61 3.97
N GLU A 565 -14.05 -11.82 3.64
CA GLU A 565 -14.93 -10.78 3.08
C GLU A 565 -15.16 -9.64 4.07
N TRP A 566 -15.30 -9.96 5.36
CA TRP A 566 -15.36 -8.95 6.42
C TRP A 566 -14.09 -8.08 6.46
N ILE A 567 -12.90 -8.68 6.37
CA ILE A 567 -11.63 -7.94 6.29
C ILE A 567 -11.58 -7.07 5.02
N ALA A 568 -12.00 -7.60 3.87
CA ALA A 568 -12.07 -6.83 2.62
C ALA A 568 -13.04 -5.64 2.73
N GLY A 569 -14.22 -5.85 3.32
CA GLY A 569 -15.22 -4.82 3.58
C GLY A 569 -14.69 -3.70 4.47
N ILE A 570 -13.95 -4.03 5.54
CA ILE A 570 -13.28 -3.04 6.39
C ILE A 570 -12.22 -2.27 5.60
N ALA A 571 -11.37 -2.95 4.84
CA ALA A 571 -10.32 -2.30 4.05
C ALA A 571 -10.93 -1.31 3.03
N ARG A 572 -11.93 -1.75 2.26
CA ARG A 572 -12.61 -0.92 1.25
C ARG A 572 -13.37 0.24 1.89
N THR A 573 -14.09 0.01 2.99
CA THR A 573 -14.85 1.07 3.70
C THR A 573 -13.91 2.09 4.33
N GLY A 574 -12.83 1.64 4.99
CA GLY A 574 -11.82 2.50 5.59
C GLY A 574 -11.07 3.33 4.54
N ALA A 575 -10.75 2.74 3.38
CA ALA A 575 -10.13 3.44 2.26
C ALA A 575 -11.08 4.45 1.57
N ALA A 576 -12.38 4.18 1.56
CA ALA A 576 -13.38 5.07 0.99
C ALA A 576 -13.60 6.37 1.78
N LEU A 577 -13.19 6.42 3.06
CA LEU A 577 -13.27 7.63 3.88
C LEU A 577 -12.33 8.73 3.32
N PRO A 578 -12.80 9.97 3.06
CA PRO A 578 -11.99 10.98 2.38
C PRO A 578 -10.73 11.37 3.17
N GLY A 579 -10.82 11.42 4.49
CA GLY A 579 -9.71 11.65 5.41
C GLY A 579 -9.09 10.37 5.98
N SER A 580 -9.12 9.25 5.23
CA SER A 580 -8.55 7.97 5.67
C SER A 580 -7.06 8.03 6.04
N GLY A 581 -6.32 9.01 5.50
CA GLY A 581 -4.92 9.24 5.82
C GLY A 581 -4.43 10.58 5.28
N VAL A 582 -3.27 10.99 5.78
CA VAL A 582 -2.60 12.25 5.43
C VAL A 582 -1.31 11.91 4.68
N ASP A 583 -1.03 12.62 3.59
CA ASP A 583 0.23 12.50 2.86
C ASP A 583 1.37 13.03 3.73
N TRP A 584 2.48 12.29 3.79
CA TRP A 584 3.56 12.55 4.74
C TRP A 584 4.92 12.40 4.07
N PRO A 585 5.95 13.21 4.40
CA PRO A 585 7.25 13.11 3.74
C PRO A 585 7.86 11.70 3.85
N GLY A 586 7.95 10.98 2.72
CA GLY A 586 8.55 9.64 2.58
C GLY A 586 10.08 9.67 2.71
N SER A 587 10.57 10.13 3.85
CA SER A 587 11.99 10.37 4.14
C SER A 587 12.28 10.08 5.61
N TRP A 588 13.53 9.76 5.95
CA TRP A 588 13.94 9.56 7.35
C TRP A 588 13.74 10.81 8.23
N SER A 589 13.84 12.01 7.66
CA SER A 589 13.42 13.26 8.30
C SER A 589 11.92 13.32 8.59
N GLY A 590 11.09 12.82 7.66
CA GLY A 590 9.65 12.67 7.87
C GLY A 590 9.34 11.63 8.95
N ALA A 591 10.05 10.50 8.99
CA ALA A 591 9.93 9.50 10.05
C ALA A 591 10.25 10.09 11.43
N LEU A 592 11.35 10.86 11.54
CA LEU A 592 11.73 11.55 12.77
C LEU A 592 10.66 12.55 13.21
N LEU A 593 10.13 13.36 12.27
CA LEU A 593 9.02 14.28 12.55
C LEU A 593 7.78 13.53 13.07
N LEU A 594 7.42 12.39 12.47
CA LEU A 594 6.27 11.59 12.90
C LEU A 594 6.48 10.96 14.27
N ALA A 595 7.71 10.49 14.57
CA ALA A 595 8.07 9.99 15.88
C ALA A 595 7.97 11.09 16.95
N VAL A 596 8.49 12.30 16.68
CA VAL A 596 8.37 13.46 17.59
C VAL A 596 6.91 13.85 17.80
N VAL A 597 6.12 13.97 16.73
CA VAL A 597 4.67 14.25 16.82
C VAL A 597 3.96 13.17 17.64
N THR A 598 4.29 11.89 17.43
CA THR A 598 3.70 10.77 18.20
C THR A 598 4.05 10.86 19.68
N VAL A 599 5.29 11.18 20.03
CA VAL A 599 5.71 11.39 21.44
C VAL A 599 4.97 12.59 22.05
N VAL A 600 4.86 13.71 21.33
CA VAL A 600 4.10 14.88 21.78
C VAL A 600 2.62 14.53 21.99
N VAL A 601 1.98 13.84 21.05
CA VAL A 601 0.58 13.39 21.15
C VAL A 601 0.39 12.44 22.33
N VAL A 602 1.33 11.52 22.62
CA VAL A 602 1.25 10.64 23.80
C VAL A 602 1.41 11.45 25.10
N LEU A 603 2.33 12.42 25.17
CA LEU A 603 2.54 13.23 26.37
C LEU A 603 1.39 14.21 26.64
N VAL A 604 0.93 14.92 25.61
CA VAL A 604 -0.22 15.84 25.66
C VAL A 604 -1.51 15.04 25.90
N GLY A 605 -1.69 13.92 25.21
CA GLY A 605 -2.80 12.99 25.40
C GLY A 605 -2.92 12.49 26.84
N ARG A 606 -1.81 12.18 27.52
CA ARG A 606 -1.83 11.84 28.96
C ARG A 606 -2.40 12.96 29.85
N ARG A 607 -2.27 14.23 29.44
CA ARG A 607 -2.85 15.40 30.13
C ARG A 607 -4.30 15.64 29.72
N LEU A 608 -4.63 15.57 28.43
CA LEU A 608 -6.00 15.71 27.90
C LEU A 608 -6.93 14.60 28.40
N LEU A 609 -6.45 13.35 28.49
CA LEU A 609 -7.17 12.20 29.05
C LEU A 609 -7.44 12.30 30.57
N ARG A 610 -7.28 13.48 31.19
CA ARG A 610 -7.81 13.83 32.52
C ARG A 610 -9.14 14.58 32.46
N HIS A 611 -9.52 15.10 31.28
CA HIS A 611 -10.71 15.91 31.08
C HIS A 611 -11.59 15.29 29.98
N PRO A 612 -12.72 14.66 30.33
CA PRO A 612 -13.50 13.87 29.37
C PRO A 612 -14.05 14.71 28.20
N TRP A 613 -14.34 15.99 28.42
CA TRP A 613 -14.80 16.91 27.39
C TRP A 613 -13.74 17.22 26.32
N TRP A 614 -12.46 17.35 26.71
CA TRP A 614 -11.37 17.48 25.74
C TRP A 614 -11.19 16.19 24.92
N CYS A 615 -11.38 15.02 25.55
CA CYS A 615 -11.38 13.74 24.82
C CYS A 615 -12.52 13.68 23.79
N ALA A 616 -13.73 14.07 24.19
CA ALA A 616 -14.88 14.14 23.28
C ALA A 616 -14.65 15.14 22.14
N ALA A 617 -14.12 16.32 22.44
CA ALA A 617 -13.77 17.33 21.42
C ALA A 617 -12.69 16.82 20.45
N CYS A 618 -11.64 16.14 20.93
CA CYS A 618 -10.60 15.57 20.08
C CYS A 618 -11.11 14.39 19.23
N ALA A 619 -11.98 13.55 19.80
CA ALA A 619 -12.62 12.46 19.06
C ALA A 619 -13.57 13.01 17.99
N LEU A 620 -14.37 14.03 18.31
CA LEU A 620 -15.25 14.71 17.35
C LEU A 620 -14.44 15.38 16.24
N LEU A 621 -13.36 16.08 16.57
CA LEU A 621 -12.45 16.68 15.59
C LEU A 621 -11.83 15.61 14.68
N LEU A 622 -11.36 14.49 15.24
CA LEU A 622 -10.83 13.38 14.47
C LEU A 622 -11.91 12.78 13.54
N CYS A 623 -13.14 12.60 14.01
CA CYS A 623 -14.26 12.19 13.18
C CYS A 623 -14.55 13.18 12.05
N VAL A 624 -14.54 14.49 12.31
CA VAL A 624 -14.71 15.53 11.27
C VAL A 624 -13.56 15.50 10.25
N VAL A 625 -12.32 15.29 10.69
CA VAL A 625 -11.13 15.18 9.82
C VAL A 625 -11.16 13.91 8.97
N ILE A 626 -11.65 12.78 9.49
CA ILE A 626 -11.74 11.49 8.77
C ILE A 626 -12.93 11.49 7.79
N VAL A 627 -14.11 11.91 8.24
CA VAL A 627 -15.36 11.89 7.46
C VAL A 627 -15.37 13.01 6.42
N GLN A 628 -14.72 14.14 6.70
CA GLN A 628 -14.66 15.33 5.84
C GLN A 628 -16.04 15.74 5.27
N PRO A 629 -17.06 15.94 6.13
CA PRO A 629 -18.43 16.16 5.67
C PRO A 629 -18.49 17.30 4.64
N PRO A 630 -19.09 17.09 3.44
CA PRO A 630 -19.08 18.04 2.34
C PRO A 630 -19.38 19.52 2.68
N PRO A 631 -20.35 19.87 3.56
CA PRO A 631 -20.55 21.28 3.91
C PRO A 631 -19.34 21.89 4.63
N VAL A 632 -18.68 21.14 5.53
CA VAL A 632 -17.52 21.65 6.29
C VAL A 632 -16.30 21.81 5.38
N THR A 633 -16.03 20.83 4.49
CA THR A 633 -14.91 20.94 3.55
C THR A 633 -15.11 22.02 2.49
N ARG A 634 -16.34 22.21 1.97
CA ARG A 634 -16.63 23.31 1.03
C ARG A 634 -16.44 24.68 1.66
N VAL A 635 -16.92 24.87 2.89
CA VAL A 635 -16.78 26.15 3.63
C VAL A 635 -15.32 26.44 3.99
N ILE A 636 -14.56 25.45 4.48
CA ILE A 636 -13.15 25.66 4.88
C ILE A 636 -12.22 25.79 3.68
N ALA A 637 -12.43 25.01 2.60
CA ALA A 637 -11.52 24.99 1.45
C ALA A 637 -11.92 25.96 0.32
N GLY A 638 -13.10 26.58 0.37
CA GLY A 638 -13.62 27.42 -0.72
C GLY A 638 -13.79 26.69 -2.05
N TRP A 639 -13.92 25.35 -2.02
CA TRP A 639 -13.86 24.49 -3.20
C TRP A 639 -15.08 23.56 -3.32
N PRO A 640 -15.70 23.43 -4.51
CA PRO A 640 -15.39 24.20 -5.73
C PRO A 640 -15.78 25.67 -5.56
N PRO A 641 -15.11 26.61 -6.27
CA PRO A 641 -15.47 28.01 -6.19
C PRO A 641 -16.90 28.23 -6.75
N PRO A 642 -17.68 29.15 -6.17
CA PRO A 642 -19.00 29.50 -6.71
C PRO A 642 -18.90 29.92 -8.19
N GLY A 643 -19.80 29.40 -9.03
CA GLY A 643 -19.83 29.73 -10.46
C GLY A 643 -18.78 29.03 -11.34
N TRP A 644 -18.10 27.99 -10.82
CA TRP A 644 -17.20 27.15 -11.63
C TRP A 644 -17.91 26.56 -12.87
N ARG A 645 -17.18 26.46 -13.99
CA ARG A 645 -17.68 26.00 -15.29
C ARG A 645 -16.93 24.76 -15.80
N LEU A 646 -15.62 24.73 -15.61
CA LEU A 646 -14.72 23.62 -15.90
C LEU A 646 -13.82 23.38 -14.69
N VAL A 647 -13.52 22.13 -14.38
CA VAL A 647 -12.45 21.73 -13.46
C VAL A 647 -11.57 20.72 -14.18
N MET A 648 -10.26 20.94 -14.17
CA MET A 648 -9.26 19.94 -14.52
C MET A 648 -8.71 19.34 -13.22
N CYS A 649 -8.90 18.03 -13.05
CA CYS A 649 -8.53 17.31 -11.84
C CYS A 649 -7.03 16.98 -11.80
N ASP A 650 -6.38 17.09 -10.64
CA ASP A 650 -5.06 16.47 -10.41
C ASP A 650 -5.25 14.95 -10.28
N VAL A 651 -5.08 14.24 -11.41
CA VAL A 651 -5.10 12.77 -11.52
C VAL A 651 -3.71 12.18 -11.78
N GLY A 652 -2.64 12.97 -11.62
CA GLY A 652 -1.28 12.58 -11.99
C GLY A 652 -1.00 12.78 -13.49
N GLN A 653 -0.39 11.79 -14.14
CA GLN A 653 -0.13 11.81 -15.58
C GLN A 653 -1.34 11.21 -16.31
N GLY A 654 -2.11 12.06 -16.98
CA GLY A 654 -3.36 11.71 -17.65
C GLY A 654 -4.43 12.79 -17.51
N ASP A 655 -5.56 12.64 -18.20
CA ASP A 655 -6.66 13.61 -18.20
C ASP A 655 -7.84 13.17 -17.34
N ALA A 656 -8.39 14.11 -16.57
CA ALA A 656 -9.77 14.05 -16.12
C ALA A 656 -10.32 15.47 -15.96
N LEU A 657 -11.30 15.82 -16.79
CA LEU A 657 -11.96 17.12 -16.78
C LEU A 657 -13.44 16.98 -16.44
N VAL A 658 -13.99 17.97 -15.74
CA VAL A 658 -15.39 17.99 -15.32
C VAL A 658 -16.01 19.33 -15.74
N LEU A 659 -17.06 19.27 -16.54
CA LEU A 659 -17.86 20.41 -16.99
C LEU A 659 -19.13 20.51 -16.15
N ALA A 660 -19.44 21.72 -15.65
CA ALA A 660 -20.61 21.94 -14.80
C ALA A 660 -21.92 21.75 -15.58
N ALA A 661 -22.71 20.73 -15.23
CA ALA A 661 -23.97 20.38 -15.89
C ALA A 661 -25.22 20.71 -15.04
N GLY A 662 -25.05 21.43 -13.92
CA GLY A 662 -26.10 21.80 -12.98
C GLY A 662 -25.71 21.51 -11.53
N SER A 663 -26.66 21.72 -10.60
CA SER A 663 -26.41 21.44 -9.18
C SER A 663 -26.18 19.93 -8.96
N GLY A 664 -24.99 19.56 -8.48
CA GLY A 664 -24.59 18.17 -8.25
C GLY A 664 -24.40 17.33 -9.54
N ALA A 665 -24.42 17.96 -10.72
CA ALA A 665 -24.30 17.29 -12.01
C ALA A 665 -23.06 17.78 -12.79
N GLY A 666 -22.35 16.87 -13.43
CA GLY A 666 -21.22 17.23 -14.30
C GLY A 666 -21.04 16.26 -15.47
N VAL A 667 -20.67 16.78 -16.64
CA VAL A 667 -20.17 15.97 -17.76
C VAL A 667 -18.68 15.73 -17.51
N VAL A 668 -18.25 14.47 -17.60
CA VAL A 668 -16.85 14.08 -17.36
C VAL A 668 -16.20 13.79 -18.69
N VAL A 669 -15.05 14.40 -18.96
CA VAL A 669 -14.21 14.16 -20.14
C VAL A 669 -12.91 13.54 -19.63
N ASP A 670 -12.72 12.27 -19.99
CA ASP A 670 -11.70 11.36 -19.46
C ASP A 670 -11.73 11.14 -17.94
N ALA A 671 -11.11 10.05 -17.50
CA ALA A 671 -11.21 9.52 -16.14
C ALA A 671 -9.86 9.39 -15.42
N GLY A 672 -8.74 9.69 -16.09
CA GLY A 672 -7.39 9.60 -15.54
C GLY A 672 -6.86 8.16 -15.42
N PRO A 673 -5.62 7.98 -14.94
CA PRO A 673 -5.05 6.66 -14.66
C PRO A 673 -5.53 6.04 -13.33
N ASP A 674 -6.03 6.84 -12.38
CA ASP A 674 -6.28 6.41 -11.00
C ASP A 674 -7.77 6.60 -10.58
N PRO A 675 -8.52 5.50 -10.36
CA PRO A 675 -9.91 5.53 -9.88
C PRO A 675 -10.12 6.28 -8.56
N LEU A 676 -9.11 6.40 -7.68
CA LEU A 676 -9.24 7.10 -6.41
C LEU A 676 -9.07 8.61 -6.55
N LEU A 677 -8.23 9.08 -7.50
CA LEU A 677 -8.00 10.51 -7.72
C LEU A 677 -9.21 11.16 -8.41
N VAL A 678 -9.74 10.54 -9.47
CA VAL A 678 -10.93 11.06 -10.16
C VAL A 678 -12.19 11.01 -9.27
N ASP A 679 -12.38 9.94 -8.50
CA ASP A 679 -13.48 9.83 -7.53
C ASP A 679 -13.37 10.91 -6.45
N ARG A 680 -12.17 11.13 -5.88
CA ARG A 680 -11.91 12.21 -4.93
C ARG A 680 -12.18 13.58 -5.53
N CYS A 681 -11.79 13.82 -6.78
CA CYS A 681 -12.08 15.06 -7.50
C CYS A 681 -13.60 15.28 -7.59
N LEU A 682 -14.34 14.33 -8.17
CA LEU A 682 -15.80 14.40 -8.35
C LEU A 682 -16.56 14.55 -7.03
N ARG A 683 -16.17 13.84 -5.97
CA ARG A 683 -16.74 14.04 -4.62
C ARG A 683 -16.48 15.45 -4.09
N SER A 684 -15.28 15.99 -4.30
CA SER A 684 -14.95 17.35 -3.86
C SER A 684 -15.80 18.40 -4.57
N LEU A 685 -16.10 18.19 -5.86
CA LEU A 685 -17.03 19.01 -6.65
C LEU A 685 -18.49 18.81 -6.27
N GLY A 686 -18.82 17.73 -5.54
CA GLY A 686 -20.19 17.38 -5.18
C GLY A 686 -20.98 16.70 -6.29
N VAL A 687 -20.31 16.16 -7.32
CA VAL A 687 -20.97 15.49 -8.45
C VAL A 687 -21.50 14.13 -8.03
N THR A 688 -22.82 13.98 -8.08
CA THR A 688 -23.57 12.73 -7.81
C THR A 688 -24.27 12.19 -9.06
N ARG A 689 -24.50 13.04 -10.07
CA ARG A 689 -25.05 12.68 -11.38
C ARG A 689 -24.04 13.01 -12.49
N VAL A 690 -23.78 12.06 -13.37
CA VAL A 690 -22.91 12.22 -14.54
C VAL A 690 -23.73 11.93 -15.80
N PRO A 691 -24.32 12.94 -16.47
CA PRO A 691 -25.16 12.71 -17.64
C PRO A 691 -24.41 12.02 -18.79
N LEU A 692 -23.12 12.34 -18.93
CA LEU A 692 -22.21 11.80 -19.93
C LEU A 692 -20.81 11.64 -19.32
N VAL A 693 -20.19 10.49 -19.54
CA VAL A 693 -18.73 10.32 -19.52
C VAL A 693 -18.27 10.23 -20.96
N LEU A 694 -17.36 11.09 -21.40
CA LEU A 694 -16.77 11.04 -22.73
C LEU A 694 -15.31 10.63 -22.60
N LEU A 695 -14.93 9.52 -23.21
CA LEU A 695 -13.55 9.03 -23.26
C LEU A 695 -12.97 9.36 -24.63
N THR A 696 -11.93 10.20 -24.65
CA THR A 696 -11.36 10.74 -25.89
C THR A 696 -10.69 9.67 -26.74
N HIS A 697 -9.97 8.74 -26.10
CA HIS A 697 -9.39 7.54 -26.69
C HIS A 697 -9.12 6.50 -25.58
N PHE A 698 -8.64 5.29 -25.91
CA PHE A 698 -8.56 4.18 -24.94
C PHE A 698 -7.19 4.02 -24.24
N HIS A 699 -6.30 5.02 -24.20
CA HIS A 699 -5.09 4.91 -23.38
C HIS A 699 -5.41 4.93 -21.87
N ALA A 700 -4.55 4.25 -21.10
CA ALA A 700 -4.84 3.94 -19.70
C ALA A 700 -4.93 5.19 -18.80
N ASP A 701 -4.18 6.22 -19.13
CA ASP A 701 -4.17 7.54 -18.51
C ASP A 701 -5.41 8.38 -18.83
N HIS A 702 -6.28 7.93 -19.74
CA HIS A 702 -7.60 8.49 -20.01
C HIS A 702 -8.74 7.60 -19.49
N VAL A 703 -8.62 6.28 -19.53
CA VAL A 703 -9.75 5.36 -19.23
C VAL A 703 -9.63 4.53 -17.95
N ALA A 704 -8.44 4.28 -17.40
CA ALA A 704 -8.28 3.32 -16.30
C ALA A 704 -8.99 3.77 -14.99
N GLY A 705 -9.15 5.08 -14.81
CA GLY A 705 -9.88 5.69 -13.71
C GLY A 705 -11.42 5.57 -13.78
N LEU A 706 -11.99 5.06 -14.87
CA LEU A 706 -13.45 4.94 -15.08
C LEU A 706 -14.23 4.33 -13.89
N PRO A 707 -13.75 3.27 -13.19
CA PRO A 707 -14.44 2.74 -12.00
C PRO A 707 -14.62 3.78 -10.89
N GLY A 708 -13.74 4.78 -10.82
CA GLY A 708 -13.82 5.91 -9.90
C GLY A 708 -14.94 6.90 -10.24
N VAL A 709 -15.24 7.07 -11.52
CA VAL A 709 -16.34 7.91 -12.02
C VAL A 709 -17.68 7.24 -11.74
N LEU A 710 -17.80 5.95 -12.07
CA LEU A 710 -19.02 5.15 -11.90
C LEU A 710 -19.40 4.95 -10.41
N ARG A 711 -18.42 4.90 -9.51
CA ARG A 711 -18.64 4.56 -8.08
C ARG A 711 -19.60 5.54 -7.38
N GLY A 712 -20.79 5.04 -7.03
CA GLY A 712 -21.76 5.76 -6.20
C GLY A 712 -22.41 6.96 -6.89
N ARG A 713 -22.42 7.00 -8.23
CA ARG A 713 -23.04 8.06 -9.03
C ARG A 713 -24.04 7.49 -10.03
N SER A 714 -25.07 8.26 -10.38
CA SER A 714 -25.92 7.92 -11.52
C SER A 714 -25.24 8.38 -12.81
N VAL A 715 -24.90 7.43 -13.68
CA VAL A 715 -24.20 7.69 -14.95
C VAL A 715 -25.13 7.38 -16.12
N GLY A 716 -25.35 8.36 -17.01
CA GLY A 716 -26.34 8.24 -18.10
C GLY A 716 -25.84 7.42 -19.28
N VAL A 717 -24.67 7.75 -19.80
CA VAL A 717 -24.03 7.09 -20.96
C VAL A 717 -22.52 7.29 -20.90
N VAL A 718 -21.76 6.31 -21.40
CA VAL A 718 -20.33 6.49 -21.71
C VAL A 718 -20.18 6.58 -23.22
N GLN A 719 -19.66 7.69 -23.71
CA GLN A 719 -19.35 7.94 -25.12
C GLN A 719 -17.85 7.77 -25.36
N THR A 720 -17.48 7.22 -26.51
CA THR A 720 -16.10 6.82 -26.85
C THR A 720 -15.74 7.20 -28.28
N THR A 721 -14.46 7.19 -28.62
CA THR A 721 -14.02 7.26 -30.04
C THR A 721 -14.45 6.03 -30.85
N GLY A 722 -14.40 6.14 -32.18
CA GLY A 722 -14.69 5.03 -33.10
C GLY A 722 -13.63 3.92 -33.06
N LEU A 723 -12.36 4.29 -32.92
CA LEU A 723 -11.20 3.41 -32.97
C LEU A 723 -11.08 2.52 -31.72
N GLY A 724 -10.96 1.22 -31.94
CA GLY A 724 -10.97 0.19 -30.90
C GLY A 724 -9.61 -0.14 -30.27
N GLU A 725 -8.73 0.83 -30.09
CA GLU A 725 -7.33 0.59 -29.68
C GLU A 725 -6.87 1.39 -28.46
N PRO A 726 -6.12 0.78 -27.52
CA PRO A 726 -5.69 -0.62 -27.48
C PRO A 726 -6.82 -1.58 -27.01
N PRO A 727 -6.89 -2.82 -27.55
CA PRO A 727 -8.04 -3.71 -27.36
C PRO A 727 -8.28 -4.15 -25.90
N GLY A 728 -7.21 -4.25 -25.10
CA GLY A 728 -7.32 -4.57 -23.68
C GLY A 728 -8.06 -3.49 -22.87
N GLN A 729 -7.87 -2.21 -23.22
CA GLN A 729 -8.55 -1.10 -22.56
C GLN A 729 -9.99 -0.93 -23.07
N VAL A 730 -10.26 -1.23 -24.35
CA VAL A 730 -11.63 -1.36 -24.86
C VAL A 730 -12.40 -2.45 -24.13
N ALA A 731 -11.79 -3.61 -23.91
CA ALA A 731 -12.39 -4.70 -23.14
C ALA A 731 -12.66 -4.30 -21.69
N PHE A 732 -11.72 -3.58 -21.05
CA PHE A 732 -11.91 -2.99 -19.72
C PHE A 732 -13.09 -2.02 -19.66
N VAL A 733 -13.16 -1.02 -20.55
CA VAL A 733 -14.28 -0.05 -20.59
C VAL A 733 -15.62 -0.75 -20.82
N ARG A 734 -15.68 -1.73 -21.75
CA ARG A 734 -16.88 -2.54 -21.98
C ARG A 734 -17.30 -3.33 -20.74
N ALA A 735 -16.37 -3.96 -20.04
CA ALA A 735 -16.65 -4.69 -18.81
C ALA A 735 -17.15 -3.76 -17.69
N GLN A 736 -16.56 -2.58 -17.52
CA GLN A 736 -16.99 -1.60 -16.52
C GLN A 736 -18.39 -1.04 -16.82
N ALA A 737 -18.67 -0.69 -18.08
CA ALA A 737 -19.98 -0.20 -18.49
C ALA A 737 -21.07 -1.27 -18.31
N ALA A 738 -20.81 -2.50 -18.77
CA ALA A 738 -21.73 -3.63 -18.62
C ALA A 738 -22.01 -3.97 -17.14
N ALA A 739 -20.98 -3.99 -16.29
CA ALA A 739 -21.12 -4.28 -14.86
C ALA A 739 -21.97 -3.25 -14.09
N HIS A 740 -22.12 -2.03 -14.63
CA HIS A 740 -22.93 -0.96 -14.05
C HIS A 740 -24.22 -0.66 -14.85
N GLY A 741 -24.51 -1.44 -15.90
CA GLY A 741 -25.69 -1.24 -16.76
C GLY A 741 -25.69 0.07 -17.57
N VAL A 742 -24.52 0.67 -17.82
CA VAL A 742 -24.40 1.95 -18.51
C VAL A 742 -24.22 1.72 -20.01
N PRO A 743 -25.01 2.37 -20.89
CA PRO A 743 -24.87 2.21 -22.34
C PRO A 743 -23.56 2.82 -22.87
N LEU A 744 -23.04 2.22 -23.93
CA LEU A 744 -21.90 2.74 -24.70
C LEU A 744 -22.36 3.37 -26.02
N THR A 745 -21.85 4.55 -26.34
CA THR A 745 -22.04 5.22 -27.63
C THR A 745 -20.71 5.68 -28.24
N ARG A 746 -20.74 6.07 -29.51
CA ARG A 746 -19.60 6.70 -30.20
C ARG A 746 -19.81 8.20 -30.33
N ALA A 747 -18.74 8.98 -30.27
CA ALA A 747 -18.71 10.40 -30.66
C ALA A 747 -18.37 10.52 -32.15
N VAL A 748 -19.03 11.44 -32.85
CA VAL A 748 -18.81 11.67 -34.29
C VAL A 748 -18.84 13.18 -34.56
N ALA A 749 -17.91 13.68 -35.39
CA ALA A 749 -17.88 15.11 -35.74
C ALA A 749 -19.22 15.62 -36.29
N GLY A 750 -19.60 16.82 -35.86
CA GLY A 750 -20.90 17.43 -36.17
C GLY A 750 -21.98 17.16 -35.12
N GLU A 751 -21.81 16.14 -34.27
CA GLU A 751 -22.70 15.89 -33.13
C GLU A 751 -22.71 17.08 -32.17
N ARG A 752 -23.92 17.55 -31.80
CA ARG A 752 -24.14 18.62 -30.82
C ARG A 752 -25.03 18.14 -29.70
N ARG A 753 -24.69 18.50 -28.46
CA ARG A 753 -25.49 18.20 -27.26
C ARG A 753 -25.50 19.38 -26.31
N ARG A 754 -26.59 19.50 -25.55
CA ARG A 754 -26.79 20.56 -24.56
C ARG A 754 -27.38 19.99 -23.27
N THR A 755 -26.91 20.49 -22.14
CA THR A 755 -27.49 20.23 -20.81
C THR A 755 -27.52 21.54 -20.01
N GLY A 756 -28.71 22.10 -19.83
CA GLY A 756 -28.89 23.43 -19.23
C GLY A 756 -28.14 24.54 -19.97
N ALA A 757 -27.14 25.12 -19.29
CA ALA A 757 -26.28 26.19 -19.79
C ALA A 757 -24.91 25.72 -20.35
N LEU A 758 -24.71 24.40 -20.44
CA LEU A 758 -23.55 23.75 -21.05
C LEU A 758 -23.97 23.19 -22.42
N ASP A 759 -23.28 23.62 -23.47
CA ASP A 759 -23.45 23.18 -24.86
C ASP A 759 -22.09 22.67 -25.37
N TRP A 760 -22.07 21.61 -26.17
CA TRP A 760 -20.84 21.14 -26.81
C TRP A 760 -21.08 20.53 -28.19
N GLN A 761 -20.09 20.71 -29.06
CA GLN A 761 -20.00 20.12 -30.37
C GLN A 761 -18.77 19.21 -30.45
N VAL A 762 -18.93 18.02 -31.01
CA VAL A 762 -17.81 17.16 -31.41
C VAL A 762 -17.24 17.70 -32.73
N LEU A 763 -15.93 17.98 -32.75
CA LEU A 763 -15.21 18.44 -33.95
C LEU A 763 -14.45 17.32 -34.66
N TRP A 764 -14.04 16.30 -33.91
CA TRP A 764 -13.20 15.18 -34.37
C TRP A 764 -13.49 13.94 -33.50
N PRO A 765 -13.34 12.70 -33.99
CA PRO A 765 -13.00 12.30 -35.36
C PRO A 765 -14.15 12.49 -36.36
N LEU A 766 -13.81 12.53 -37.65
CA LEU A 766 -14.77 12.60 -38.75
C LEU A 766 -15.68 11.35 -38.78
N PRO A 767 -16.91 11.46 -39.31
CA PRO A 767 -17.72 10.28 -39.67
C PRO A 767 -17.02 9.47 -40.77
N GLU A 768 -17.23 8.14 -40.74
CA GLU A 768 -16.74 7.25 -41.80
C GLU A 768 -17.41 7.55 -43.16
N PRO A 769 -16.68 7.45 -44.29
CA PRO A 769 -15.27 7.07 -44.39
C PRO A 769 -14.32 8.22 -44.01
N ALA A 770 -13.43 7.97 -43.05
CA ALA A 770 -12.35 8.88 -42.66
C ALA A 770 -10.97 8.28 -43.03
N PRO A 771 -9.89 9.08 -43.08
CA PRO A 771 -8.54 8.54 -43.13
C PRO A 771 -8.25 7.70 -41.88
N ASP A 772 -7.64 6.53 -42.04
CA ASP A 772 -7.18 5.73 -40.90
C ASP A 772 -6.21 6.56 -40.05
N PRO A 773 -6.44 6.73 -38.73
CA PRO A 773 -5.55 7.49 -37.87
C PRO A 773 -4.20 6.77 -37.69
N GLU A 774 -3.09 7.53 -37.66
CA GLU A 774 -1.74 6.95 -37.50
C GLU A 774 -1.55 6.26 -36.13
N GLY A 775 -2.43 6.53 -35.16
CA GLY A 775 -2.53 5.79 -33.91
C GLY A 775 -3.70 6.24 -33.01
N PRO A 776 -3.84 5.65 -31.80
CA PRO A 776 -4.95 5.94 -30.89
C PRO A 776 -5.11 7.42 -30.49
N ASN A 777 -4.00 8.16 -30.45
CA ASN A 777 -3.96 9.59 -30.14
C ASN A 777 -4.68 10.43 -31.19
N ASP A 778 -4.48 10.14 -32.49
CA ASP A 778 -5.14 10.83 -33.59
C ASP A 778 -6.65 10.55 -33.68
N ALA A 779 -7.14 9.49 -33.01
CA ALA A 779 -8.57 9.23 -32.84
C ALA A 779 -9.20 10.00 -31.66
N SER A 780 -8.46 10.89 -30.98
CA SER A 780 -8.93 11.65 -29.81
C SER A 780 -10.17 12.50 -30.11
N VAL A 781 -11.28 12.21 -29.41
CA VAL A 781 -12.50 13.00 -29.52
C VAL A 781 -12.24 14.45 -29.11
N THR A 782 -12.33 15.39 -30.06
CA THR A 782 -12.13 16.82 -29.82
C THR A 782 -13.46 17.54 -29.65
N LEU A 783 -13.56 18.37 -28.61
CA LEU A 783 -14.79 19.09 -28.27
C LEU A 783 -14.61 20.61 -28.33
N LEU A 784 -15.58 21.30 -28.96
CA LEU A 784 -15.82 22.73 -28.75
C LEU A 784 -16.97 22.89 -27.77
N VAL A 785 -16.70 23.48 -26.61
CA VAL A 785 -17.64 23.62 -25.50
C VAL A 785 -17.98 25.08 -25.28
N ARG A 786 -19.26 25.38 -25.03
CA ARG A 786 -19.77 26.71 -24.67
C ARG A 786 -20.49 26.62 -23.34
N VAL A 787 -20.02 27.35 -22.33
CA VAL A 787 -20.62 27.32 -20.99
C VAL A 787 -20.40 28.64 -20.24
N GLY A 788 -21.50 29.23 -19.75
CA GLY A 788 -21.44 30.44 -18.93
C GLY A 788 -20.84 31.68 -19.63
N GLY A 789 -20.92 31.74 -20.96
CA GLY A 789 -20.31 32.80 -21.78
C GLY A 789 -18.87 32.54 -22.21
N LEU A 790 -18.25 31.44 -21.77
CA LEU A 790 -16.90 31.03 -22.17
C LEU A 790 -16.95 30.01 -23.31
N THR A 791 -15.99 30.11 -24.24
CA THR A 791 -15.72 29.09 -25.28
C THR A 791 -14.45 28.32 -24.94
N LEU A 792 -14.52 26.99 -24.94
CA LEU A 792 -13.42 26.10 -24.57
C LEU A 792 -13.17 25.08 -25.68
N LEU A 793 -11.90 24.79 -25.96
CA LEU A 793 -11.46 23.74 -26.88
C LEU A 793 -10.75 22.64 -26.09
N LEU A 794 -11.26 21.41 -26.19
CA LEU A 794 -10.70 20.23 -25.52
C LEU A 794 -10.16 19.28 -26.58
N LEU A 795 -8.83 19.17 -26.71
CA LEU A 795 -8.17 18.44 -27.80
C LEU A 795 -7.95 16.94 -27.52
N GLY A 796 -8.21 16.45 -26.30
CA GLY A 796 -7.72 15.12 -25.90
C GLY A 796 -6.21 15.03 -26.14
N ASP A 797 -5.75 13.95 -26.76
CA ASP A 797 -4.33 13.72 -27.08
C ASP A 797 -4.05 13.76 -28.59
N LEU A 798 -4.87 14.51 -29.34
CA LEU A 798 -4.75 14.71 -30.79
C LEU A 798 -3.33 15.15 -31.19
N GLU A 799 -2.67 14.41 -32.10
CA GLU A 799 -1.30 14.70 -32.53
C GLU A 799 -1.27 15.61 -33.79
N PRO A 800 -0.10 16.15 -34.19
CA PRO A 800 -0.01 17.11 -35.31
C PRO A 800 -0.62 16.67 -36.65
N PRO A 801 -0.64 15.37 -37.05
CA PRO A 801 -1.40 14.93 -38.23
C PRO A 801 -2.88 15.30 -38.11
N ALA A 802 -3.58 14.77 -37.11
CA ALA A 802 -5.01 15.03 -36.94
C ALA A 802 -5.32 16.48 -36.52
N GLN A 803 -4.42 17.19 -35.84
CA GLN A 803 -4.55 18.64 -35.60
C GLN A 803 -4.60 19.46 -36.91
N ARG A 804 -3.79 19.09 -37.92
CA ARG A 804 -3.79 19.76 -39.23
C ARG A 804 -5.04 19.39 -40.04
N ASP A 805 -5.49 18.14 -39.96
CA ASP A 805 -6.69 17.71 -40.67
C ASP A 805 -7.97 18.28 -40.05
N LEU A 806 -8.03 18.39 -38.72
CA LEU A 806 -9.06 19.15 -38.01
C LEU A 806 -9.17 20.59 -38.56
N LEU A 807 -8.06 21.31 -38.73
CA LEU A 807 -8.05 22.66 -39.29
C LEU A 807 -8.54 22.74 -40.75
N ARG A 808 -8.41 21.66 -41.53
CA ARG A 808 -8.91 21.56 -42.91
C ARG A 808 -10.42 21.29 -42.97
N THR A 809 -11.02 20.73 -41.92
CA THR A 809 -12.48 20.55 -41.85
C THR A 809 -13.21 21.90 -41.85
N PRO A 810 -14.47 21.99 -42.34
CA PRO A 810 -15.26 23.21 -42.24
C PRO A 810 -15.41 23.74 -40.80
N ALA A 811 -15.45 22.84 -39.81
CA ALA A 811 -15.57 23.21 -38.40
C ALA A 811 -14.27 23.78 -37.82
N GLY A 812 -13.10 23.25 -38.20
CA GLY A 812 -11.79 23.81 -37.86
C GLY A 812 -11.46 25.08 -38.63
N ALA A 813 -11.89 25.19 -39.88
CA ALA A 813 -11.79 26.41 -40.68
C ALA A 813 -12.64 27.55 -40.09
N ALA A 814 -13.80 27.24 -39.49
CA ALA A 814 -14.65 28.16 -38.74
C ALA A 814 -14.26 28.34 -37.25
N LEU A 815 -13.20 27.69 -36.77
CA LEU A 815 -12.73 27.84 -35.39
C LEU A 815 -12.19 29.26 -35.17
N GLY A 816 -12.89 30.02 -34.34
CA GLY A 816 -12.45 31.33 -33.84
C GLY A 816 -11.52 31.23 -32.63
N ARG A 817 -11.22 32.38 -32.01
CA ARG A 817 -10.51 32.41 -30.73
C ARG A 817 -11.34 31.75 -29.63
N VAL A 818 -10.67 31.11 -28.68
CA VAL A 818 -11.30 30.46 -27.51
C VAL A 818 -10.79 31.08 -26.21
N ASP A 819 -11.58 31.01 -25.14
CA ASP A 819 -11.14 31.46 -23.82
C ASP A 819 -10.18 30.46 -23.17
N VAL A 820 -10.48 29.16 -23.30
CA VAL A 820 -9.75 28.08 -22.63
C VAL A 820 -9.38 26.98 -23.62
N LEU A 821 -8.12 26.55 -23.61
CA LEU A 821 -7.62 25.39 -24.35
C LEU A 821 -7.14 24.31 -23.37
N LYS A 822 -7.68 23.09 -23.41
CA LYS A 822 -6.93 21.92 -22.93
C LYS A 822 -5.92 21.57 -24.01
N VAL A 823 -4.65 21.75 -23.68
CA VAL A 823 -3.51 21.52 -24.58
C VAL A 823 -3.41 20.03 -24.88
N ALA A 824 -3.18 19.64 -26.13
CA ALA A 824 -3.17 18.22 -26.50
C ALA A 824 -2.03 17.45 -25.81
N HIS A 825 -2.25 16.17 -25.54
CA HIS A 825 -1.21 15.19 -25.17
C HIS A 825 -0.36 15.63 -23.97
N HIS A 826 -1.03 16.02 -22.89
CA HIS A 826 -0.40 16.48 -21.64
C HIS A 826 0.62 17.62 -21.83
N GLY A 827 0.47 18.38 -22.93
CA GLY A 827 1.42 19.41 -23.37
C GLY A 827 2.72 18.88 -23.97
N SER A 828 2.69 17.73 -24.66
CA SER A 828 3.82 17.13 -25.37
C SER A 828 4.46 18.12 -26.37
N ALA A 829 5.64 17.78 -26.88
CA ALA A 829 6.34 18.61 -27.89
C ALA A 829 5.62 18.64 -29.26
N TYR A 830 4.61 17.79 -29.45
CA TYR A 830 3.90 17.57 -30.71
C TYR A 830 2.61 18.40 -30.73
N GLN A 831 2.75 19.70 -31.00
CA GLN A 831 1.62 20.62 -31.19
C GLN A 831 1.76 21.33 -32.53
N ASP A 832 0.65 21.48 -33.27
CA ASP A 832 0.63 22.25 -34.50
C ASP A 832 0.58 23.77 -34.21
N PRO A 833 1.57 24.56 -34.68
CA PRO A 833 1.61 25.99 -34.40
C PRO A 833 0.48 26.79 -35.07
N ALA A 834 -0.12 26.31 -36.16
CA ALA A 834 -1.26 26.98 -36.79
C ALA A 834 -2.53 26.78 -35.97
N LEU A 835 -2.75 25.60 -35.38
CA LEU A 835 -3.88 25.36 -34.47
C LEU A 835 -3.78 26.24 -33.22
N LEU A 836 -2.60 26.31 -32.60
CA LEU A 836 -2.37 27.19 -31.44
C LEU A 836 -2.60 28.68 -31.76
N ARG A 837 -2.15 29.15 -32.92
CA ARG A 837 -2.41 30.53 -33.38
C ARG A 837 -3.88 30.77 -33.69
N ARG A 838 -4.58 29.79 -34.28
CA ARG A 838 -6.00 29.93 -34.66
C ARG A 838 -6.90 29.96 -33.43
N ALA A 839 -6.71 29.02 -32.51
CA ALA A 839 -7.42 28.98 -31.24
C ALA A 839 -7.08 30.20 -30.35
N GLY A 840 -5.85 30.71 -30.44
CA GLY A 840 -5.39 31.94 -29.78
C GLY A 840 -5.87 32.13 -28.33
N PRO A 841 -5.68 31.12 -27.45
CA PRO A 841 -6.39 31.01 -26.19
C PRO A 841 -5.95 32.03 -25.14
N ARG A 842 -6.89 32.51 -24.31
CA ARG A 842 -6.58 33.36 -23.14
C ARG A 842 -5.93 32.53 -22.02
N LEU A 843 -6.43 31.31 -21.81
CA LEU A 843 -5.97 30.36 -20.81
C LEU A 843 -5.66 29.00 -21.46
N ALA A 844 -4.46 28.48 -21.22
CA ALA A 844 -4.02 27.15 -21.62
C ALA A 844 -3.86 26.25 -20.39
N LEU A 845 -4.58 25.13 -20.41
CA LEU A 845 -4.66 24.15 -19.35
C LEU A 845 -3.91 22.88 -19.75
N ILE A 846 -2.98 22.44 -18.90
CA ILE A 846 -2.18 21.23 -19.09
C ILE A 846 -2.41 20.29 -17.89
N SER A 847 -2.83 19.06 -18.15
CA SER A 847 -2.77 17.99 -17.15
C SER A 847 -1.44 17.25 -17.27
N CYS A 848 -0.71 17.08 -16.17
CA CYS A 848 0.57 16.35 -16.13
C CYS A 848 0.99 16.02 -14.68
N GLY A 849 1.78 14.97 -14.48
CA GLY A 849 2.32 14.59 -13.17
C GLY A 849 3.66 15.26 -12.81
N VAL A 850 3.90 15.52 -11.52
CA VAL A 850 5.13 16.18 -10.98
C VAL A 850 6.43 15.52 -11.40
N ASP A 851 6.47 14.18 -11.38
CA ASP A 851 7.65 13.37 -11.71
C ASP A 851 7.35 12.45 -12.92
N ASN A 852 6.68 12.99 -13.95
CA ASN A 852 6.38 12.21 -15.16
C ASN A 852 7.66 11.94 -15.98
N SER A 853 7.84 10.70 -16.44
CA SER A 853 8.98 10.26 -17.24
C SER A 853 8.93 10.70 -18.71
N TYR A 854 7.86 11.38 -19.13
CA TYR A 854 7.58 11.79 -20.50
C TYR A 854 8.25 13.12 -20.87
N GLY A 855 8.78 13.84 -19.88
CA GLY A 855 9.28 15.20 -20.06
C GLY A 855 8.15 16.17 -20.42
N HIS A 856 6.92 15.88 -19.98
CA HIS A 856 5.73 16.68 -20.26
C HIS A 856 5.43 17.68 -19.13
N PRO A 857 4.79 18.82 -19.45
CA PRO A 857 4.74 19.41 -20.77
C PRO A 857 6.11 19.87 -21.25
N SER A 858 6.28 19.85 -22.57
CA SER A 858 7.51 20.31 -23.23
C SER A 858 7.73 21.81 -23.00
N PRO A 859 8.95 22.25 -22.67
CA PRO A 859 9.30 23.68 -22.63
C PRO A 859 9.00 24.41 -23.95
N ARG A 860 9.11 23.72 -25.10
CA ARG A 860 8.75 24.25 -26.43
C ARG A 860 7.27 24.61 -26.50
N THR A 861 6.40 23.73 -26.02
CA THR A 861 4.94 23.91 -26.02
C THR A 861 4.52 25.02 -25.06
N VAL A 862 5.07 25.05 -23.84
CA VAL A 862 4.84 26.15 -22.89
C VAL A 862 5.32 27.49 -23.46
N GLY A 863 6.44 27.52 -24.18
CA GLY A 863 6.93 28.71 -24.90
C GLY A 863 5.98 29.17 -26.01
N ALA A 864 5.52 28.24 -26.86
CA ALA A 864 4.60 28.53 -27.96
C ALA A 864 3.24 29.07 -27.47
N LEU A 865 2.69 28.52 -26.39
CA LEU A 865 1.45 28.99 -25.78
C LEU A 865 1.59 30.41 -25.23
N ARG A 866 2.70 30.71 -24.54
CA ARG A 866 2.99 32.08 -24.07
C ARG A 866 3.20 33.06 -25.21
N ALA A 867 3.81 32.64 -26.31
CA ALA A 867 4.04 33.46 -27.50
C ALA A 867 2.73 33.87 -28.22
N VAL A 868 1.65 33.08 -28.09
CA VAL A 868 0.30 33.46 -28.58
C VAL A 868 -0.54 34.22 -27.53
N GLY A 869 0.06 34.60 -26.40
CA GLY A 869 -0.58 35.40 -25.34
C GLY A 869 -1.31 34.60 -24.25
N ALA A 870 -1.19 33.27 -24.24
CA ALA A 870 -1.93 32.43 -23.29
C ALA A 870 -1.29 32.41 -21.90
N THR A 871 -2.12 32.56 -20.86
CA THR A 871 -1.73 32.18 -19.49
C THR A 871 -1.70 30.66 -19.39
N VAL A 872 -0.59 30.06 -18.94
CA VAL A 872 -0.41 28.60 -18.86
C VAL A 872 -0.49 28.13 -17.41
N LEU A 873 -1.40 27.22 -17.10
CA LEU A 873 -1.53 26.57 -15.78
C LEU A 873 -1.43 25.04 -15.91
N ARG A 874 -0.85 24.38 -14.90
CA ARG A 874 -0.52 22.95 -14.93
C ARG A 874 -0.90 22.23 -13.64
N THR A 875 -1.45 21.01 -13.73
CA THR A 875 -1.86 20.26 -12.53
C THR A 875 -0.69 19.87 -11.61
N ASP A 876 0.52 19.68 -12.15
CA ASP A 876 1.70 19.33 -11.37
C ASP A 876 2.16 20.44 -10.40
N THR A 877 1.98 21.70 -10.79
CA THR A 877 2.42 22.86 -10.00
C THR A 877 1.27 23.49 -9.20
N ASP A 878 0.05 23.43 -9.71
CA ASP A 878 -1.10 24.14 -9.14
C ASP A 878 -2.18 23.23 -8.54
N GLY A 879 -2.08 21.91 -8.74
CA GLY A 879 -3.08 20.93 -8.30
C GLY A 879 -4.33 20.96 -9.18
N ALA A 880 -5.51 20.76 -8.59
CA ALA A 880 -6.75 20.84 -9.36
C ALA A 880 -7.07 22.29 -9.72
N ILE A 881 -7.42 22.56 -10.99
CA ILE A 881 -7.64 23.91 -11.53
C ILE A 881 -9.13 24.07 -11.86
N ALA A 882 -9.81 25.06 -11.27
CA ALA A 882 -11.19 25.42 -11.56
C ALA A 882 -11.26 26.72 -12.36
N VAL A 883 -11.90 26.68 -13.52
CA VAL A 883 -12.28 27.86 -14.31
C VAL A 883 -13.66 28.33 -13.87
N VAL A 884 -13.80 29.64 -13.66
CA VAL A 884 -15.00 30.32 -13.19
C VAL A 884 -15.46 31.30 -14.26
N GLY A 885 -16.78 31.43 -14.47
CA GLY A 885 -17.33 32.33 -15.50
C GLY A 885 -18.55 33.10 -15.00
N GLY A 886 -18.46 34.43 -15.03
CA GLY A 886 -19.49 35.35 -14.52
C GLY A 886 -19.77 36.55 -15.45
N ARG A 887 -20.99 37.09 -15.35
CA ARG A 887 -21.35 38.44 -15.81
C ARG A 887 -21.33 39.37 -14.60
N ARG A 888 -20.96 40.64 -14.78
CA ARG A 888 -21.25 41.70 -13.80
C ARG A 888 -22.75 41.98 -13.79
N GLY A 889 -23.51 41.22 -13.00
CA GLY A 889 -24.75 41.75 -12.45
C GLY A 889 -24.40 42.98 -11.62
N GLY A 890 -24.96 44.15 -11.97
CA GLY A 890 -24.62 45.42 -11.34
C GLY A 890 -24.78 45.35 -9.82
N ARG A 891 -23.66 45.37 -9.09
CA ARG A 891 -23.71 45.63 -7.65
C ARG A 891 -24.01 47.11 -7.49
N HIS A 892 -25.08 47.43 -6.77
CA HIS A 892 -25.25 48.75 -6.17
C HIS A 892 -23.93 49.19 -5.53
N GLY A 893 -23.43 50.34 -5.97
CA GLY A 893 -22.24 50.93 -5.40
C GLY A 893 -22.59 51.60 -4.08
N GLU A 894 -22.23 50.97 -2.97
CA GLU A 894 -21.99 51.70 -1.73
C GLU A 894 -20.47 51.84 -1.54
N ARG A 895 -19.97 53.01 -1.92
CA ARG A 895 -18.74 53.59 -1.39
C ARG A 895 -19.08 55.02 -0.93
N PRO A 896 -18.77 55.40 0.31
CA PRO A 896 -18.78 56.81 0.68
C PRO A 896 -17.56 57.51 0.06
N GLY A 897 -17.75 58.71 -0.50
CA GLY A 897 -16.67 59.51 -1.10
C GLY A 897 -17.19 60.56 -2.07
N GLU A 898 -17.05 61.82 -1.69
CA GLU A 898 -17.52 63.04 -2.35
C GLU A 898 -17.00 63.27 -3.79
N GLY A 899 -17.65 64.19 -4.52
CA GLY A 899 -16.90 65.19 -5.31
C GLY A 899 -17.03 65.19 -6.84
N ALA A 900 -18.05 65.89 -7.34
CA ALA A 900 -18.05 66.72 -8.57
C ALA A 900 -17.56 66.19 -9.94
N GLY A 901 -18.52 66.05 -10.88
CA GLY A 901 -18.50 66.79 -12.16
C GLY A 901 -17.82 66.19 -13.40
N GLY A 902 -18.57 66.05 -14.50
CA GLY A 902 -17.98 66.03 -15.86
C GLY A 902 -18.62 65.11 -16.92
N ALA A 903 -19.57 65.67 -17.67
CA ALA A 903 -19.94 65.34 -19.07
C ALA A 903 -20.34 63.90 -19.50
N VAL A 904 -21.45 63.84 -20.25
CA VAL A 904 -21.96 62.65 -20.95
C VAL A 904 -21.45 62.65 -22.40
N HIS A 905 -20.99 61.49 -22.90
CA HIS A 905 -21.03 61.18 -24.33
C HIS A 905 -21.47 59.73 -24.54
N GLY A 906 -22.51 59.53 -25.36
CA GLY A 906 -23.01 58.21 -25.71
C GLY A 906 -22.17 57.53 -26.79
N GLY A 907 -21.98 56.21 -26.65
CA GLY A 907 -21.34 55.34 -27.64
C GLY A 907 -22.02 53.97 -27.63
N VAL A 908 -22.43 53.49 -28.81
CA VAL A 908 -23.27 52.30 -28.98
C VAL A 908 -22.43 51.02 -28.97
N GLY A 909 -22.96 49.95 -28.38
CA GLY A 909 -22.64 48.56 -28.77
C GLY A 909 -21.32 47.97 -28.28
N GLY A 910 -21.17 47.77 -26.97
CA GLY A 910 -20.12 46.90 -26.41
C GLY A 910 -20.62 45.46 -26.22
N GLU A 911 -19.96 44.47 -26.84
CA GLU A 911 -20.17 43.06 -26.49
C GLU A 911 -19.73 42.81 -25.03
N GLU A 912 -20.65 42.41 -24.16
CA GLU A 912 -20.34 42.05 -22.76
C GLU A 912 -19.45 40.79 -22.70
N GLN A 913 -18.15 40.99 -22.56
CA GLN A 913 -17.20 39.90 -22.36
C GLN A 913 -17.43 39.22 -21.01
N ALA A 914 -17.54 37.89 -21.01
CA ALA A 914 -17.61 37.10 -19.79
C ALA A 914 -16.28 37.17 -19.01
N GLU A 915 -16.36 37.38 -17.70
CA GLU A 915 -15.19 37.46 -16.83
C GLU A 915 -14.63 36.05 -16.57
N LEU A 916 -13.42 35.79 -17.07
CA LEU A 916 -12.70 34.52 -16.95
C LEU A 916 -11.89 34.52 -15.64
N GLY A 917 -12.39 33.82 -14.62
CA GLY A 917 -11.69 33.61 -13.36
C GLY A 917 -11.04 32.23 -13.27
N VAL A 918 -9.97 32.09 -12.48
CA VAL A 918 -9.36 30.79 -12.18
C VAL A 918 -9.03 30.67 -10.70
N VAL A 919 -9.30 29.48 -10.13
CA VAL A 919 -8.95 29.13 -8.75
C VAL A 919 -8.22 27.79 -8.74
N THR A 920 -7.09 27.72 -8.04
CA THR A 920 -6.24 26.53 -7.96
C THR A 920 -6.32 25.90 -6.57
N ARG A 921 -6.57 24.59 -6.47
CA ARG A 921 -6.54 23.85 -5.21
C ARG A 921 -5.29 22.98 -5.11
N ARG A 922 -4.26 23.55 -4.50
CA ARG A 922 -3.08 22.79 -4.06
C ARG A 922 -3.47 21.81 -2.95
N ALA A 923 -3.01 20.57 -3.07
CA ALA A 923 -3.12 19.61 -1.98
C ALA A 923 -2.27 20.09 -0.78
N TRP A 924 -2.88 20.14 0.41
CA TRP A 924 -2.16 20.46 1.65
C TRP A 924 -1.01 19.47 1.85
N GLY A 925 0.23 19.96 1.87
CA GLY A 925 1.40 19.18 2.30
C GLY A 925 2.41 18.75 1.23
N ARG A 926 2.22 19.05 -0.07
CA ARG A 926 3.28 18.80 -1.07
C ARG A 926 4.41 19.84 -0.95
N PRO A 927 5.66 19.46 -0.61
CA PRO A 927 6.76 20.41 -0.52
C PRO A 927 7.27 20.83 -1.90
N VAL A 928 7.46 22.13 -2.11
CA VAL A 928 8.12 22.67 -3.31
C VAL A 928 9.60 22.26 -3.30
N ARG A 929 9.99 21.30 -4.14
CA ARG A 929 11.40 21.12 -4.49
C ARG A 929 11.81 22.23 -5.44
N ALA A 930 12.21 23.37 -4.87
CA ALA A 930 12.92 24.42 -5.60
C ALA A 930 14.28 23.88 -6.06
N ARG A 931 14.32 23.23 -7.22
CA ARG A 931 15.56 22.97 -7.94
C ARG A 931 16.03 24.33 -8.48
N ALA A 932 16.96 24.96 -7.77
CA ALA A 932 17.67 26.11 -8.30
C ALA A 932 18.27 25.72 -9.66
N PRO A 933 18.24 26.61 -10.68
CA PRO A 933 18.85 26.33 -11.97
C PRO A 933 20.35 26.15 -11.76
N GLY A 934 20.83 24.92 -11.91
CA GLY A 934 22.24 24.62 -11.88
C GLY A 934 22.92 25.38 -13.02
N ARG A 935 23.92 26.21 -12.70
CA ARG A 935 24.84 26.75 -13.70
C ARG A 935 25.64 25.60 -14.30
N GLU A 936 25.17 25.05 -15.41
CA GLU A 936 25.97 24.17 -16.24
C GLU A 936 27.17 24.95 -16.78
N ARG A 937 28.36 24.68 -16.21
CA ARG A 937 29.61 25.05 -16.85
C ARG A 937 29.80 24.11 -18.04
N GLY A 938 29.51 24.60 -19.24
CA GLY A 938 29.68 23.84 -20.47
C GLY A 938 31.15 23.45 -20.67
N GLN A 939 31.45 22.15 -20.54
CA GLN A 939 32.61 21.54 -21.20
C GLN A 939 32.15 20.97 -22.54
N GLY A 940 32.11 21.85 -23.55
CA GLY A 940 31.83 21.46 -24.92
C GLY A 940 33.00 20.74 -25.56
N GLY A 941 33.08 19.41 -25.38
CA GLY A 941 34.02 18.53 -26.09
C GLY A 941 33.67 18.35 -27.57
N GLY A 942 33.71 19.44 -28.35
CA GLY A 942 33.31 19.46 -29.75
C GLY A 942 34.40 19.02 -30.72
N ARG A 943 34.45 17.73 -31.08
CA ARG A 943 35.07 17.32 -32.35
C ARG A 943 34.15 17.77 -33.51
N ARG A 944 34.66 18.59 -34.43
CA ARG A 944 34.07 18.79 -35.77
C ARG A 944 35.14 18.77 -36.87
N PRO A 945 34.78 18.39 -38.10
CA PRO A 945 35.73 18.05 -39.15
C PRO A 945 36.32 19.26 -39.87
N ARG A 946 37.41 19.01 -40.61
CA ARG A 946 38.12 19.98 -41.46
C ARG A 946 37.25 20.49 -42.61
N SER A 947 37.31 21.80 -42.87
CA SER A 947 37.17 22.38 -44.22
C SER A 947 38.17 23.55 -44.37
N ARG A 948 38.49 23.92 -45.61
CA ARG A 948 39.66 24.74 -46.00
C ARG A 948 39.35 26.24 -46.12
N SER A 949 40.43 27.02 -46.33
CA SER A 949 40.52 28.46 -46.67
C SER A 949 40.43 29.44 -45.48
N ALA A 950 41.09 30.61 -45.47
CA ALA A 950 42.30 31.08 -46.17
C ALA A 950 42.78 32.41 -45.53
N SER A 951 44.00 32.87 -45.88
CA SER A 951 44.57 34.23 -45.68
C SER A 951 45.01 34.67 -44.26
N GLY A 952 46.10 35.47 -44.21
CA GLY A 952 46.65 36.17 -43.01
C GLY A 952 47.29 35.24 -41.97
N GLY A 953 48.61 35.22 -41.70
CA GLY A 953 49.49 36.36 -41.42
C GLY A 953 49.33 36.79 -39.96
N ARG A 954 50.35 36.99 -39.11
CA ARG A 954 51.83 36.93 -39.26
C ARG A 954 52.41 37.13 -37.85
N GLN A 955 53.37 36.31 -37.38
CA GLN A 955 54.30 36.60 -36.24
C GLN A 955 53.66 36.91 -34.85
N ASP A 956 54.27 36.66 -33.69
CA ASP A 956 55.55 36.02 -33.37
C ASP A 956 55.53 35.39 -31.95
N ARG A 957 56.60 34.64 -31.63
CA ARG A 957 57.35 34.52 -30.35
C ARG A 957 56.82 35.31 -29.12
N THR A 958 56.89 34.85 -27.86
CA THR A 958 57.73 33.85 -27.15
C THR A 958 57.08 33.61 -25.76
N ALA A 959 56.92 32.39 -25.25
CA ALA A 959 57.87 31.57 -24.49
C ALA A 959 58.19 32.02 -23.05
N SER A 960 58.14 31.03 -22.13
CA SER A 960 58.82 30.98 -20.82
C SER A 960 58.30 31.92 -19.71
N SER A 961 58.52 31.66 -18.40
CA SER A 961 58.69 30.40 -17.65
C SER A 961 58.81 30.72 -16.15
N SER A 962 58.38 29.80 -15.27
CA SER A 962 58.74 29.77 -13.83
C SER A 962 58.27 30.98 -12.97
N GLY A 963 58.18 30.89 -11.64
CA GLY A 963 58.22 29.69 -10.79
C GLY A 963 58.31 30.04 -9.30
N ARG A 964 57.79 29.12 -8.47
CA ARG A 964 58.14 28.85 -7.07
C ARG A 964 57.86 29.89 -5.94
N THR A 965 57.62 29.26 -4.79
CA THR A 965 57.97 29.62 -3.39
C THR A 965 57.06 30.53 -2.55
N VAL A 966 56.60 29.91 -1.45
CA VAL A 966 55.98 30.40 -0.21
C VAL A 966 57.12 30.64 0.81
N PRO A 967 57.07 31.66 1.69
CA PRO A 967 56.81 31.43 3.12
C PRO A 967 56.00 32.55 3.84
N ALA A 968 55.72 32.33 5.14
CA ALA A 968 54.87 33.17 6.01
C ALA A 968 55.64 33.78 7.21
N HIS A 969 54.90 34.48 8.11
CA HIS A 969 55.31 35.24 9.33
C HIS A 969 55.63 36.75 9.09
N HIS A 970 55.38 37.72 10.01
CA HIS A 970 54.89 37.70 11.40
C HIS A 970 54.33 39.08 11.90
N ARG A 971 54.01 39.17 13.23
CA ARG A 971 53.60 40.35 14.08
C ARG A 971 52.08 40.63 14.16
N GLY A 972 51.46 40.95 15.31
CA GLY A 972 51.91 41.12 16.71
C GLY A 972 50.74 41.02 17.74
N ARG A 973 51.03 41.17 19.05
CA ARG A 973 50.15 40.96 20.25
C ARG A 973 50.29 42.19 21.21
N PRO A 974 49.60 42.29 22.38
CA PRO A 974 48.17 42.19 22.76
C PRO A 974 47.76 43.35 23.75
N VAL A 975 46.63 43.26 24.49
CA VAL A 975 46.47 43.60 25.95
C VAL A 975 45.02 43.29 26.46
N ARG A 976 44.75 43.42 27.78
CA ARG A 976 43.82 42.63 28.63
C ARG A 976 42.53 43.32 29.12
N GLY A 977 41.58 42.50 29.60
CA GLY A 977 40.65 42.77 30.73
C GLY A 977 39.17 43.00 30.33
N GLY A 978 38.14 42.62 31.10
CA GLY A 978 38.03 41.89 32.37
C GLY A 978 36.55 41.71 32.80
N LEU A 979 36.21 40.73 33.65
CA LEU A 979 34.82 40.38 34.05
C LEU A 979 34.09 41.49 34.85
N ARG A 980 32.73 41.50 34.78
CA ARG A 980 31.85 41.46 35.99
C ARG A 980 30.37 41.15 35.69
N LEU A 981 29.72 40.45 36.63
CA LEU A 981 28.27 40.18 36.68
C LEU A 981 27.49 41.36 37.28
N ARG A 982 26.18 41.45 36.97
CA ARG A 982 25.17 41.74 38.02
C ARG A 982 23.75 41.24 37.71
N ARG A 983 23.11 40.63 38.73
CA ARG A 983 21.66 40.40 38.83
C ARG A 983 20.99 41.57 39.58
N ARG A 984 19.72 41.87 39.27
CA ARG A 984 18.60 42.21 40.18
C ARG A 984 17.29 42.13 39.34
N ARG A 985 16.24 41.37 39.66
CA ARG A 985 15.32 41.21 40.82
C ARG A 985 14.18 42.26 40.90
N THR A 986 12.97 41.76 40.57
CA THR A 986 11.66 41.93 41.27
C THR A 986 11.02 43.31 41.46
N GLY A 987 9.76 43.40 41.02
CA GLY A 987 8.70 44.29 41.53
C GLY A 987 7.33 43.64 41.25
N ALA A 988 6.35 43.78 42.15
CA ALA A 988 5.02 43.14 42.08
C ALA A 988 3.96 43.96 42.83
N LEU A 989 2.67 43.67 42.58
CA LEU A 989 1.47 44.27 43.20
C LEU A 989 1.20 45.74 42.73
N SER A 990 -0.03 46.29 42.74
CA SER A 990 -1.31 45.86 43.35
C SER A 990 -2.55 46.20 42.48
N ALA A 991 -3.76 46.00 43.02
CA ALA A 991 -5.04 45.92 42.31
C ALA A 991 -5.86 47.23 42.19
N ALA A 992 -6.86 47.23 41.30
CA ALA A 992 -8.06 48.08 41.39
C ALA A 992 -9.30 47.43 40.70
N ARG A 993 -10.48 47.60 41.32
CA ARG A 993 -11.84 47.34 40.80
C ARG A 993 -12.70 48.55 41.24
N PRO A 994 -13.62 49.07 40.41
CA PRO A 994 -15.06 48.95 40.74
C PRO A 994 -15.98 48.80 39.49
N ARG A 995 -17.03 47.95 39.55
CA ARG A 995 -18.49 48.25 39.69
C ARG A 995 -19.18 48.95 38.50
N GLY A 996 -20.25 48.32 37.98
CA GLY A 996 -21.21 48.79 36.96
C GLY A 996 -22.35 47.75 36.85
N LEU A 997 -23.63 48.15 36.82
CA LEU A 997 -24.73 47.24 37.27
C LEU A 997 -26.16 47.60 36.78
N ARG A 998 -26.74 46.82 35.84
CA ARG A 998 -28.20 46.65 35.55
C ARG A 998 -28.40 45.25 34.90
N ALA A 999 -29.12 44.24 35.43
CA ALA A 999 -30.50 44.11 35.94
C ALA A 999 -31.56 44.08 34.80
N LEU A 1000 -32.18 42.94 34.41
CA LEU A 1000 -33.17 42.03 35.06
C LEU A 1000 -34.63 42.56 35.00
N PRO A 1001 -35.67 41.70 34.76
CA PRO A 1001 -36.25 40.84 35.81
C PRO A 1001 -36.64 39.39 35.39
N ALA A 1002 -37.19 38.62 36.34
CA ALA A 1002 -37.56 37.20 36.24
C ALA A 1002 -38.87 36.86 37.02
N HIS A 1003 -39.28 35.57 36.93
CA HIS A 1003 -40.04 34.71 37.89
C HIS A 1003 -41.52 34.36 37.55
N PRO A 1004 -42.14 33.32 38.20
CA PRO A 1004 -41.68 32.00 38.73
C PRO A 1004 -42.54 30.80 38.19
N GLY A 1005 -42.23 29.47 38.27
CA GLY A 1005 -42.23 28.52 39.43
C GLY A 1005 -43.60 27.81 39.62
N PRO A 1006 -43.78 26.65 40.32
CA PRO A 1006 -42.86 25.61 40.87
C PRO A 1006 -43.21 24.12 40.49
N GLY A 1007 -42.31 23.12 40.67
CA GLY A 1007 -42.33 22.11 41.76
C GLY A 1007 -42.40 20.65 41.22
N LEU A 1008 -42.05 19.54 41.90
CA LEU A 1008 -41.40 19.22 43.20
C LEU A 1008 -40.95 17.72 43.22
N ARG A 1009 -39.77 17.40 43.84
CA ARG A 1009 -39.35 16.20 44.66
C ARG A 1009 -39.91 14.76 44.37
N ARG A 1010 -39.27 13.61 44.66
CA ARG A 1010 -38.29 13.18 45.70
C ARG A 1010 -37.64 11.79 45.30
N GLY A 1011 -36.73 11.25 46.11
CA GLY A 1011 -35.86 10.09 45.82
C GLY A 1011 -36.26 8.68 46.33
N PRO A 1012 -35.27 7.75 46.53
CA PRO A 1012 -35.37 6.27 46.34
C PRO A 1012 -35.39 5.48 47.69
N PRO A 1013 -34.89 4.22 47.90
CA PRO A 1013 -34.47 3.07 47.03
C PRO A 1013 -34.96 1.64 47.50
N GLY A 1014 -34.58 0.51 46.85
CA GLY A 1014 -34.54 -0.81 47.55
C GLY A 1014 -34.63 -2.18 46.80
N ARG A 1015 -33.48 -2.89 46.72
CA ARG A 1015 -33.18 -4.36 46.80
C ARG A 1015 -34.21 -5.52 46.61
N HIS A 1016 -33.73 -6.54 45.86
CA HIS A 1016 -33.82 -8.03 45.99
C HIS A 1016 -35.16 -8.78 46.26
N MET A 1017 -35.48 -9.80 45.42
CA MET A 1017 -35.46 -11.24 45.80
C MET A 1017 -35.62 -12.23 44.61
N THR A 1018 -35.61 -13.54 44.89
CA THR A 1018 -35.40 -14.68 43.96
C THR A 1018 -36.48 -15.77 44.06
N ALA A 1019 -36.80 -16.48 42.95
CA ALA A 1019 -37.30 -17.88 42.78
C ALA A 1019 -38.05 -17.98 41.44
N ARG A 1020 -37.90 -18.95 40.52
CA ARG A 1020 -38.04 -20.43 40.53
C ARG A 1020 -39.46 -20.97 40.83
N GLY A 1021 -40.11 -21.60 39.83
CA GLY A 1021 -40.83 -22.87 40.07
C GLY A 1021 -42.29 -23.11 39.60
N ALA A 1022 -42.53 -23.21 38.29
CA ALA A 1022 -43.25 -24.32 37.60
C ALA A 1022 -44.77 -24.69 37.80
N VAL A 1023 -45.31 -25.33 36.74
CA VAL A 1023 -46.45 -26.28 36.60
C VAL A 1023 -47.92 -25.81 36.53
N THR A 1024 -48.57 -26.02 35.37
CA THR A 1024 -49.83 -26.81 35.10
C THR A 1024 -50.21 -26.62 33.61
N ARG A 1025 -50.40 -27.64 32.75
CA ARG A 1025 -51.38 -28.75 32.61
C ARG A 1025 -52.80 -28.33 32.20
N CYS A 1026 -53.25 -28.81 31.03
CA CYS A 1026 -54.63 -29.22 30.72
C CYS A 1026 -54.64 -30.25 29.56
N SER A 1027 -55.71 -31.04 29.40
CA SER A 1027 -55.68 -32.32 28.63
C SER A 1027 -57.02 -32.74 28.00
N ALA A 1028 -56.95 -33.37 26.82
CA ALA A 1028 -57.89 -34.36 26.23
C ALA A 1028 -57.09 -35.10 25.12
N GLY A 1029 -57.10 -36.43 24.92
CA GLY A 1029 -58.21 -37.35 24.59
C GLY A 1029 -58.28 -37.51 23.05
N GLN A 1030 -58.25 -38.68 22.39
CA GLN A 1030 -58.44 -40.09 22.79
C GLN A 1030 -57.81 -41.09 21.77
N ARG A 1031 -57.57 -42.34 22.24
CA ARG A 1031 -57.65 -43.67 21.56
C ARG A 1031 -56.81 -44.04 20.31
N GLY A 1032 -56.33 -45.29 20.35
CA GLY A 1032 -56.23 -46.18 19.17
C GLY A 1032 -54.80 -46.44 18.68
N GLY A 1033 -54.39 -47.71 18.55
CA GLY A 1033 -53.04 -48.06 18.08
C GLY A 1033 -52.98 -49.34 17.24
N SER A 1034 -51.76 -49.89 17.16
CA SER A 1034 -51.35 -51.18 16.56
C SER A 1034 -50.84 -51.22 15.10
N VAL A 1035 -49.56 -51.60 14.99
CA VAL A 1035 -48.96 -52.59 14.07
C VAL A 1035 -48.83 -52.28 12.55
N SER A 1036 -47.59 -52.38 12.07
CA SER A 1036 -47.14 -52.50 10.66
C SER A 1036 -46.89 -54.00 10.33
N PRO A 1037 -46.93 -54.52 9.07
CA PRO A 1037 -45.81 -54.29 8.11
C PRO A 1037 -46.10 -54.53 6.58
N ARG A 1038 -45.04 -54.44 5.75
CA ARG A 1038 -44.86 -54.97 4.35
C ARG A 1038 -45.61 -54.26 3.20
N ARG A 1039 -45.26 -54.39 1.89
CA ARG A 1039 -43.96 -54.48 1.13
C ARG A 1039 -44.28 -54.48 -0.40
N ARG A 1040 -43.38 -53.95 -1.26
CA ARG A 1040 -43.15 -54.21 -2.73
C ARG A 1040 -43.89 -53.43 -3.86
N ARG A 1041 -43.07 -52.98 -4.85
CA ARG A 1041 -43.22 -52.89 -6.34
C ARG A 1041 -44.36 -52.02 -6.95
N GLY A 1042 -44.21 -51.28 -8.07
CA GLY A 1042 -43.01 -50.85 -8.84
C GLY A 1042 -43.27 -50.57 -10.35
N LEU A 1043 -42.71 -49.46 -10.90
CA LEU A 1043 -42.54 -49.10 -12.36
C LEU A 1043 -43.84 -48.91 -13.21
N PRO A 1044 -43.82 -48.39 -14.48
CA PRO A 1044 -42.71 -48.05 -15.40
C PRO A 1044 -42.75 -46.61 -16.05
N GLU A 1045 -42.30 -46.49 -17.31
CA GLU A 1045 -41.71 -45.32 -18.03
C GLU A 1045 -42.62 -44.61 -19.08
N GLY A 1046 -42.07 -43.62 -19.82
CA GLY A 1046 -42.57 -43.06 -21.10
C GLY A 1046 -42.96 -41.57 -21.02
N ARG A 1047 -42.31 -40.53 -21.61
CA ARG A 1047 -41.52 -40.26 -22.84
C ARG A 1047 -42.37 -39.76 -24.03
N GLU A 1048 -41.83 -38.75 -24.74
CA GLU A 1048 -42.25 -38.04 -25.99
C GLU A 1048 -42.91 -36.65 -25.78
N SER A 1049 -42.33 -35.54 -26.30
CA SER A 1049 -42.25 -34.99 -27.70
C SER A 1049 -43.51 -34.17 -28.09
N GLY A 1050 -43.47 -33.06 -28.84
CA GLY A 1050 -42.38 -32.21 -29.36
C GLY A 1050 -42.92 -31.16 -30.38
N ARG A 1051 -42.18 -30.07 -30.64
CA ARG A 1051 -42.41 -29.03 -31.70
C ARG A 1051 -43.71 -28.18 -31.59
N SER A 1052 -43.90 -26.98 -32.16
CA SER A 1052 -43.07 -25.87 -32.69
C SER A 1052 -43.89 -25.15 -33.77
N ILE A 1053 -44.39 -23.92 -33.53
CA ILE A 1053 -44.84 -22.99 -34.59
C ILE A 1053 -44.32 -21.57 -34.27
N ARG A 1054 -44.01 -20.79 -35.31
CA ARG A 1054 -43.38 -19.45 -35.27
C ARG A 1054 -44.15 -18.49 -36.19
N VAL A 1055 -44.68 -17.37 -35.68
CA VAL A 1055 -45.13 -16.19 -36.47
C VAL A 1055 -44.76 -14.89 -35.74
N THR A 1056 -44.84 -13.75 -36.42
CA THR A 1056 -44.02 -12.52 -36.27
C THR A 1056 -44.73 -11.27 -35.74
N ARG A 1057 -43.91 -10.33 -35.19
CA ARG A 1057 -44.07 -8.85 -35.12
C ARG A 1057 -45.22 -8.23 -34.28
N GLY A 1058 -44.86 -7.23 -33.48
CA GLY A 1058 -45.78 -6.25 -32.87
C GLY A 1058 -45.20 -5.59 -31.61
N CYS A 1059 -45.23 -4.25 -31.53
CA CYS A 1059 -44.77 -3.48 -30.34
C CYS A 1059 -45.95 -3.11 -29.43
N THR A 1060 -45.73 -3.01 -28.11
CA THR A 1060 -46.12 -1.90 -27.18
C THR A 1060 -46.22 -2.35 -25.70
N GLY A 1061 -45.88 -1.45 -24.76
CA GLY A 1061 -46.14 -1.58 -23.30
C GLY A 1061 -45.29 -2.63 -22.55
N SER A 1062 -45.08 -2.55 -21.22
CA SER A 1062 -45.38 -1.52 -20.21
C SER A 1062 -44.59 -1.84 -18.91
N CYS A 1063 -44.46 -0.89 -17.97
CA CYS A 1063 -43.84 -1.12 -16.64
C CYS A 1063 -44.67 -2.10 -15.77
N PRO A 1064 -44.06 -2.82 -14.79
CA PRO A 1064 -43.99 -2.31 -13.40
C PRO A 1064 -42.57 -2.41 -12.78
N VAL A 1065 -42.12 -1.49 -11.92
CA VAL A 1065 -42.44 -1.33 -10.47
C VAL A 1065 -42.07 -2.54 -9.60
N SER A 1066 -41.03 -2.37 -8.75
CA SER A 1066 -41.01 -2.87 -7.37
C SER A 1066 -39.90 -2.18 -6.56
N ALA A 1067 -40.29 -1.55 -5.45
CA ALA A 1067 -39.41 -0.98 -4.45
C ALA A 1067 -39.89 -1.43 -3.06
N MET A 1068 -38.97 -1.47 -2.08
CA MET A 1068 -39.27 -1.62 -0.63
C MET A 1068 -39.83 -3.00 -0.19
N PHE A 1069 -39.59 -3.52 1.02
CA PHE A 1069 -38.83 -3.00 2.17
C PHE A 1069 -38.45 -4.08 3.22
N LEU A 1070 -37.34 -3.86 3.93
CA LEU A 1070 -37.11 -4.01 5.40
C LEU A 1070 -37.21 -5.36 6.17
N ARG A 1071 -36.34 -5.44 7.20
CA ARG A 1071 -36.36 -6.25 8.46
C ARG A 1071 -36.02 -7.75 8.30
N LYS A 1072 -34.85 -8.20 8.78
CA LYS A 1072 -34.34 -8.02 10.15
C LYS A 1072 -32.84 -7.70 10.22
#